data_AF-A0A6M3KEH3-F1
#
_entry.id   AF-A0A6M3KEH3-F1
#
_cell.length_a   1.000
_cell.length_b   1.000
_cell.length_c   1.000
_cell.angle_alpha   90.00
_cell.angle_beta   90.00
_cell.angle_gamma   90.00
#
_symmetry.space_group_name_H-M   'P 1'
#
loop_
_entity.id
_entity.type
_entity.pdbx_description
1 polymer ?
#
loop_
_entity_poly.entity_id
_entity_poly.type
_entity_poly.pdbx_seq_one_letter_code
_entity_poly.pdbx_strand_id
1 'polypeptide(L)'
;MGMKTGRKFNSSEEVIKERELLSKKYEDGLPDYLHDYFDEQEMKHLRDEVIKKKYSFPIEERREFVERRNEEFWEENDTELVKSPRTVRDDFLPVYEEPLRAEERVAQEEDLSQEEVNALIQACGDNMYAFAVRYFPHYLKQPSSSLHKYLYKTLAREISKKKKVGCKYAIAAPRANAKSSIVSNILPLWCVCYNKKRFIVILSNTVSQAEDFLADIKRELELNAKLAKDFPHIVGKGPIWRAGEIITSNSVKILALGTGSRVRGRRFGVYRPDLVICHKKGTKILYNNKWINVEDHPTAIEKYSDGIKFNVWGLPFSETVTKDHKYYVKRLHKINNVLTEYYTGFEEADNLTLKDYIGYEIDYSVVEPQPVDFYEPIIENRDEFGRITRSSSNFIKKIPNEFFDKDMWWLIGLWWGGGYSSGKHLLNISFANKDINLFNRFSNILGRYGKKFSINKREGYFQAIFCWSWLARWLKSWRIGNSKKKPPMWVEKLPIQYQKELIRGYIDADGWIDYSNNEVRLTSIYLEGLLSVRRILSRIGIPSTIRKGSEPRKGYIDGRLINSQQKYDLRFRKNANLLGIDIKKSCRYNYVRTFIEDGYLWSKIRSTKEIEEEIFVPIKTENSTYTTYFGLSHNCDDLEDSEMVRSQASRDFIRNQWFNKDVMFAGGEEGSPTDFFIIGTVLGKDALLSALLDSSKYPEWRSRRFKAVLEFSTSPLWDDWAELYRNRFDLERQETARKFFEDHREEMLEDTKVLWPDGDPYYNLMIDKLKDLSGFLTEKMNESVDLSKVYVTREILHWENFYTNLEVKDAIERAFNNKLIFGAIDPSLGKKSRKGDYSAIVTLARDPKSGYIFVLDINLKRRSVDDQIHAILAFHEKFKYKLFAVETNAFQYVVAESLRKKSRELGIYVPVEEINNYQDKKMRFESIVPFLKDGTIVFDSEKNRTNQMYNLGIEQICTFTGEQDSDDDSPDCLEMAFRIAQKPKFKLLTNQNR
;
A
#
# COMPACT_ATOMS: atom_id res chain seq x y z
N MET A 1 -50.81 21.66 15.05
CA MET A 1 -50.68 22.10 13.64
C MET A 1 -49.30 21.67 13.16
N GLY A 2 -49.19 20.90 12.07
CA GLY A 2 -47.88 20.38 11.63
C GLY A 2 -47.09 21.40 10.81
N MET A 3 -45.85 21.70 11.22
CA MET A 3 -44.89 22.35 10.32
C MET A 3 -44.51 21.38 9.19
N LYS A 4 -44.75 21.81 7.94
CA LYS A 4 -44.26 21.10 6.76
C LYS A 4 -42.74 21.20 6.67
N THR A 5 -42.13 20.12 6.19
CA THR A 5 -40.72 20.03 5.81
C THR A 5 -40.20 21.27 5.07
N GLY A 6 -39.18 21.93 5.63
CA GLY A 6 -38.31 22.88 4.92
C GLY A 6 -39.01 24.12 4.35
N ARG A 7 -39.44 25.05 5.22
CA ARG A 7 -39.86 26.40 4.78
C ARG A 7 -38.62 27.14 4.26
N LYS A 8 -38.55 27.36 2.94
CA LYS A 8 -37.57 28.27 2.34
C LYS A 8 -38.08 29.69 2.43
N PHE A 9 -37.29 30.57 3.04
CA PHE A 9 -37.48 32.01 2.94
C PHE A 9 -37.05 32.50 1.55
N ASN A 10 -37.77 33.48 1.02
CA ASN A 10 -37.52 34.06 -0.31
C ASN A 10 -36.92 35.47 -0.22
N SER A 11 -37.02 36.13 0.94
CA SER A 11 -36.45 37.43 1.27
C SER A 11 -36.08 37.52 2.76
N SER A 12 -35.24 38.49 3.13
CA SER A 12 -34.93 38.82 4.53
C SER A 12 -36.19 39.20 5.34
N GLU A 13 -37.12 39.95 4.75
CA GLU A 13 -38.39 40.31 5.40
C GLU A 13 -39.23 39.08 5.80
N GLU A 14 -39.14 37.98 5.04
CA GLU A 14 -39.84 36.73 5.34
C GLU A 14 -39.18 35.97 6.51
N VAL A 15 -37.85 36.11 6.68
CA VAL A 15 -37.07 35.59 7.81
C VAL A 15 -37.46 36.34 9.09
N ILE A 16 -37.47 37.68 9.05
CA ILE A 16 -37.77 38.55 10.20
C ILE A 16 -39.19 38.31 10.73
N LYS A 17 -40.20 38.22 9.86
CA LYS A 17 -41.59 37.96 10.28
C LYS A 17 -41.78 36.61 10.97
N GLU A 18 -41.05 35.58 10.53
CA GLU A 18 -41.12 34.27 11.19
C GLU A 18 -40.38 34.29 12.55
N ARG A 19 -39.26 35.00 12.65
CA ARG A 19 -38.54 35.26 13.91
C ARG A 19 -39.46 35.92 14.94
N GLU A 20 -40.13 37.02 14.59
CA GLU A 20 -41.07 37.71 15.48
C GLU A 20 -42.26 36.83 15.92
N LEU A 21 -42.77 35.99 15.01
CA LEU A 21 -43.89 35.09 15.30
C LEU A 21 -43.48 33.95 16.25
N LEU A 22 -42.23 33.52 16.19
CA LEU A 22 -41.65 32.55 17.11
C LEU A 22 -41.25 33.19 18.45
N SER A 23 -40.68 34.40 18.48
CA SER A 23 -40.41 35.13 19.73
C SER A 23 -41.64 35.26 20.63
N LYS A 24 -42.83 35.41 20.06
CA LYS A 24 -44.10 35.51 20.80
C LYS A 24 -44.64 34.18 21.35
N LYS A 25 -43.96 33.06 21.10
CA LYS A 25 -44.31 31.73 21.61
C LYS A 25 -43.41 31.23 22.75
N TYR A 26 -42.24 31.83 22.94
CA TYR A 26 -41.34 31.50 24.04
C TYR A 26 -41.49 32.58 25.11
N GLU A 27 -41.90 32.19 26.33
CA GLU A 27 -42.15 33.16 27.41
C GLU A 27 -40.85 33.85 27.88
N ASP A 28 -39.71 33.17 27.78
CA ASP A 28 -38.37 33.68 28.16
C ASP A 28 -37.52 34.18 26.95
N GLY A 29 -38.12 34.29 25.76
CA GLY A 29 -37.41 34.70 24.53
C GLY A 29 -36.87 33.54 23.68
N LEU A 30 -36.27 33.87 22.54
CA LEU A 30 -35.73 32.87 21.59
C LEU A 30 -34.38 32.33 22.08
N PRO A 31 -34.18 30.99 22.12
CA PRO A 31 -32.87 30.39 22.37
C PRO A 31 -31.78 30.88 21.41
N ASP A 32 -30.55 31.06 21.91
CA ASP A 32 -29.42 31.66 21.16
C ASP A 32 -29.14 30.98 19.81
N TYR A 33 -29.22 29.65 19.74
CA TYR A 33 -28.99 28.91 18.50
C TYR A 33 -30.08 29.16 17.42
N LEU A 34 -31.28 29.61 17.81
CA LEU A 34 -32.30 30.09 16.86
C LEU A 34 -32.05 31.53 16.43
N HIS A 35 -31.47 32.38 17.30
CA HIS A 35 -30.98 33.70 16.90
C HIS A 35 -29.90 33.57 15.82
N ASP A 36 -28.86 32.77 16.06
CA ASP A 36 -27.81 32.47 15.06
C ASP A 36 -28.39 31.94 13.74
N TYR A 37 -29.38 31.05 13.79
CA TYR A 37 -30.04 30.51 12.60
C TYR A 37 -30.77 31.59 11.78
N PHE A 38 -31.56 32.45 12.43
CA PHE A 38 -32.27 33.52 11.74
C PHE A 38 -31.29 34.57 11.19
N ASP A 39 -30.26 34.92 11.95
CA ASP A 39 -29.21 35.85 11.53
C ASP A 39 -28.42 35.31 10.32
N GLU A 40 -28.12 34.01 10.25
CA GLU A 40 -27.51 33.38 9.06
C GLU A 40 -28.43 33.39 7.83
N GLN A 41 -29.74 33.08 7.98
CA GLN A 41 -30.67 33.14 6.84
C GLN A 41 -30.86 34.57 6.34
N GLU A 42 -30.95 35.55 7.23
CA GLU A 42 -31.09 36.96 6.87
C GLU A 42 -29.84 37.48 6.15
N MET A 43 -28.64 37.24 6.71
CA MET A 43 -27.35 37.55 6.09
C MET A 43 -27.18 36.97 4.69
N LYS A 44 -27.70 35.76 4.46
CA LYS A 44 -27.62 35.09 3.16
C LYS A 44 -28.46 35.80 2.10
N HIS A 45 -29.70 36.21 2.42
CA HIS A 45 -30.53 36.97 1.49
C HIS A 45 -29.98 38.39 1.25
N LEU A 46 -29.49 39.06 2.30
CA LEU A 46 -28.82 40.36 2.18
C LEU A 46 -27.56 40.30 1.28
N ARG A 47 -26.76 39.22 1.37
CA ARG A 47 -25.61 39.02 0.47
C ARG A 47 -26.03 38.85 -0.98
N ASP A 48 -27.09 38.10 -1.28
CA ASP A 48 -27.58 37.92 -2.65
C ASP A 48 -28.15 39.22 -3.25
N GLU A 49 -28.77 40.09 -2.44
CA GLU A 49 -29.17 41.43 -2.88
C GLU A 49 -27.97 42.37 -3.14
N VAL A 50 -26.97 42.36 -2.26
CA VAL A 50 -25.73 43.12 -2.44
C VAL A 50 -24.98 42.65 -3.69
N ILE A 51 -24.95 41.34 -3.97
CA ILE A 51 -24.34 40.78 -5.18
C ILE A 51 -25.10 41.19 -6.45
N LYS A 52 -26.44 41.19 -6.43
CA LYS A 52 -27.25 41.67 -7.56
C LYS A 52 -27.06 43.15 -7.87
N LYS A 53 -26.77 43.99 -6.87
CA LYS A 53 -26.43 45.42 -7.07
C LYS A 53 -24.98 45.67 -7.53
N LYS A 54 -24.08 44.68 -7.52
CA LYS A 54 -22.61 44.90 -7.64
C LYS A 54 -21.99 44.75 -9.03
N TYR A 55 -22.79 44.52 -10.08
CA TYR A 55 -22.29 44.23 -11.44
C TYR A 55 -22.88 45.15 -12.52
N SER A 56 -22.53 46.43 -12.47
CA SER A 56 -22.60 47.33 -13.64
C SER A 56 -21.88 48.66 -13.39
N PHE A 57 -20.54 48.73 -13.48
CA PHE A 57 -19.79 49.98 -13.76
C PHE A 57 -18.43 49.70 -14.41
N PRO A 58 -17.92 50.56 -15.33
CA PRO A 58 -16.66 50.36 -16.04
C PRO A 58 -15.39 50.50 -15.20
N ILE A 59 -14.24 50.18 -15.80
CA ILE A 59 -12.94 50.03 -15.12
C ILE A 59 -12.30 51.35 -14.68
N GLU A 60 -12.60 52.47 -15.34
CA GLU A 60 -11.88 53.74 -15.20
C GLU A 60 -12.27 54.50 -13.91
N GLU A 61 -13.57 54.66 -13.62
CA GLU A 61 -14.07 55.20 -12.34
C GLU A 61 -13.60 54.37 -11.13
N ARG A 62 -13.35 53.07 -11.35
CA ARG A 62 -12.81 52.15 -10.34
C ARG A 62 -11.36 52.47 -9.98
N ARG A 63 -10.62 53.11 -10.89
CA ARG A 63 -9.24 53.53 -10.69
C ARG A 63 -9.20 54.79 -9.83
N GLU A 64 -9.98 55.81 -10.19
CA GLU A 64 -10.08 57.06 -9.42
C GLU A 64 -10.60 56.86 -7.99
N PHE A 65 -11.56 55.94 -7.78
CA PHE A 65 -12.01 55.62 -6.41
C PHE A 65 -10.92 54.92 -5.58
N VAL A 66 -10.09 54.08 -6.21
CA VAL A 66 -8.99 53.38 -5.53
C VAL A 66 -7.81 54.32 -5.30
N GLU A 67 -7.50 55.22 -6.23
CA GLU A 67 -6.45 56.25 -6.08
C GLU A 67 -6.81 57.24 -4.96
N ARG A 68 -8.01 57.82 -4.98
CA ARG A 68 -8.47 58.75 -3.92
C ARG A 68 -8.54 58.09 -2.53
N ARG A 69 -9.04 56.86 -2.46
CA ARG A 69 -9.03 56.07 -1.21
C ARG A 69 -7.61 55.74 -0.76
N ASN A 70 -6.68 55.52 -1.69
CA ASN A 70 -5.28 55.28 -1.34
C ASN A 70 -4.63 56.58 -0.82
N GLU A 71 -4.87 57.73 -1.43
CA GLU A 71 -4.36 59.02 -0.95
C GLU A 71 -4.84 59.31 0.47
N GLU A 72 -6.15 59.22 0.75
CA GLU A 72 -6.70 59.35 2.12
C GLU A 72 -6.10 58.31 3.10
N PHE A 73 -5.89 57.07 2.64
CA PHE A 73 -5.32 56.00 3.46
C PHE A 73 -3.83 56.18 3.77
N TRP A 74 -3.06 56.78 2.86
CA TRP A 74 -1.62 57.04 3.01
C TRP A 74 -1.33 58.33 3.78
N GLU A 75 -2.20 59.35 3.73
CA GLU A 75 -2.10 60.51 4.63
C GLU A 75 -2.36 60.12 6.11
N GLU A 76 -3.21 59.13 6.37
CA GLU A 76 -3.47 58.63 7.74
C GLU A 76 -2.45 57.59 8.25
N ASN A 77 -1.65 56.94 7.40
CA ASN A 77 -0.82 55.79 7.79
C ASN A 77 0.59 55.83 7.16
N ASP A 78 1.51 56.53 7.83
CA ASP A 78 2.90 56.64 7.41
C ASP A 78 3.71 55.35 7.71
N THR A 79 4.58 54.97 6.77
CA THR A 79 5.55 53.83 6.72
C THR A 79 5.10 52.42 6.27
N GLU A 80 5.82 51.89 5.26
CA GLU A 80 5.57 50.64 4.51
C GLU A 80 6.18 49.38 5.19
N LEU A 81 5.68 48.12 5.19
CA LEU A 81 5.03 47.20 4.23
C LEU A 81 5.94 46.28 3.36
N VAL A 82 6.08 45.00 3.76
CA VAL A 82 6.05 43.82 2.85
C VAL A 82 5.28 42.66 3.53
N LYS A 83 4.57 41.84 2.74
CA LYS A 83 3.30 41.18 3.12
C LYS A 83 3.38 39.68 3.42
N SER A 84 2.57 39.24 4.41
CA SER A 84 1.64 38.09 4.26
C SER A 84 0.50 38.24 5.29
N PRO A 85 -0.78 37.99 4.97
CA PRO A 85 -1.89 38.45 5.81
C PRO A 85 -2.05 37.63 7.11
N ARG A 86 -2.01 38.32 8.26
CA ARG A 86 -2.46 37.78 9.54
C ARG A 86 -3.99 37.80 9.64
N THR A 87 -4.49 36.72 10.23
CA THR A 87 -5.66 36.58 11.11
C THR A 87 -6.82 37.59 11.01
N VAL A 88 -8.03 37.05 10.82
CA VAL A 88 -9.25 37.66 11.36
C VAL A 88 -9.10 37.70 12.90
N ARG A 89 -9.55 38.77 13.55
CA ARG A 89 -9.49 38.94 15.01
C ARG A 89 -10.32 37.87 15.74
N ASP A 90 -9.88 37.45 16.93
CA ASP A 90 -10.52 36.39 17.72
C ASP A 90 -11.76 36.87 18.50
N ASP A 91 -12.05 38.17 18.46
CA ASP A 91 -12.99 38.89 19.34
C ASP A 91 -14.48 38.56 19.12
N PHE A 92 -14.82 37.70 18.14
CA PHE A 92 -16.19 37.28 17.81
C PHE A 92 -16.28 35.78 17.48
N LEU A 93 -15.92 34.95 18.45
CA LEU A 93 -16.38 33.57 18.57
C LEU A 93 -17.14 33.45 19.90
N PRO A 94 -18.37 32.89 19.93
CA PRO A 94 -19.07 32.68 21.19
C PRO A 94 -18.24 31.75 22.08
N VAL A 95 -18.03 32.16 23.33
CA VAL A 95 -17.31 31.36 24.33
C VAL A 95 -18.25 30.26 24.81
N TYR A 96 -18.28 29.16 24.07
CA TYR A 96 -18.81 27.90 24.58
C TYR A 96 -17.71 27.24 25.41
N GLU A 97 -17.81 27.34 26.74
CA GLU A 97 -16.96 26.58 27.65
C GLU A 97 -17.30 25.09 27.52
N GLU A 98 -16.33 24.27 27.11
CA GLU A 98 -16.51 22.82 27.03
C GLU A 98 -16.75 22.23 28.44
N PRO A 99 -17.87 21.55 28.71
CA PRO A 99 -18.05 20.83 29.97
C PRO A 99 -16.96 19.78 30.14
N LEU A 100 -16.39 19.71 31.34
CA LEU A 100 -15.17 18.94 31.63
C LEU A 100 -15.34 17.43 31.44
N ARG A 101 -16.58 16.90 31.47
CA ARG A 101 -16.84 15.47 31.32
C ARG A 101 -17.90 15.14 30.29
N ALA A 102 -17.73 13.98 29.65
CA ALA A 102 -18.68 13.38 28.70
C ALA A 102 -20.08 13.18 29.29
N GLU A 103 -20.17 12.86 30.58
CA GLU A 103 -21.42 12.56 31.29
C GLU A 103 -22.30 13.80 31.51
N GLU A 104 -21.68 14.95 31.83
CA GLU A 104 -22.35 16.25 32.01
C GLU A 104 -23.04 16.72 30.71
N ARG A 105 -22.45 16.39 29.56
CA ARG A 105 -23.00 16.68 28.22
C ARG A 105 -24.19 15.80 27.83
N VAL A 106 -24.44 14.70 28.55
CA VAL A 106 -25.61 13.82 28.30
C VAL A 106 -26.80 14.26 29.13
N ALA A 107 -26.60 14.70 30.36
CA ALA A 107 -27.67 15.17 31.25
C ALA A 107 -28.41 16.40 30.67
N GLN A 108 -27.70 17.35 30.08
CA GLN A 108 -28.29 18.54 29.46
C GLN A 108 -29.22 18.24 28.25
N GLU A 109 -29.18 17.03 27.67
CA GLU A 109 -30.06 16.65 26.57
C GLU A 109 -31.39 15.99 27.05
N GLU A 110 -31.54 15.70 28.35
CA GLU A 110 -32.76 15.07 28.89
C GLU A 110 -33.92 16.06 29.04
N ASP A 111 -33.61 17.35 29.25
CA ASP A 111 -34.60 18.44 29.39
C ASP A 111 -35.04 19.06 28.04
N LEU A 112 -34.38 18.70 26.92
CA LEU A 112 -34.68 19.26 25.60
C LEU A 112 -35.97 18.68 25.00
N SER A 113 -36.83 19.56 24.46
CA SER A 113 -38.01 19.14 23.71
C SER A 113 -37.64 18.47 22.39
N GLN A 114 -38.58 17.67 21.86
CA GLN A 114 -38.36 16.91 20.62
C GLN A 114 -38.12 17.82 19.40
N GLU A 115 -38.58 19.08 19.41
CA GLU A 115 -38.34 20.05 18.34
C GLU A 115 -36.90 20.59 18.38
N GLU A 116 -36.36 20.83 19.58
CA GLU A 116 -34.98 21.28 19.80
C GLU A 116 -33.97 20.19 19.48
N VAL A 117 -34.27 18.94 19.88
CA VAL A 117 -33.50 17.75 19.47
C VAL A 117 -33.43 17.64 17.95
N ASN A 118 -34.54 17.87 17.23
CA ASN A 118 -34.57 17.82 15.77
C ASN A 118 -33.76 18.96 15.13
N ALA A 119 -33.76 20.17 15.71
CA ALA A 119 -32.93 21.28 15.26
C ALA A 119 -31.43 21.00 15.46
N LEU A 120 -31.06 20.41 16.59
CA LEU A 120 -29.69 20.03 16.92
C LEU A 120 -29.17 18.92 15.99
N ILE A 121 -30.00 17.91 15.67
CA ILE A 121 -29.68 16.90 14.63
C ILE A 121 -29.42 17.57 13.27
N GLN A 122 -30.17 18.60 12.89
CA GLN A 122 -29.90 19.34 11.65
C GLN A 122 -28.58 20.14 11.72
N ALA A 123 -28.30 20.81 12.84
CA ALA A 123 -27.05 21.57 13.04
C ALA A 123 -25.79 20.67 13.01
N CYS A 124 -25.86 19.48 13.61
CA CYS A 124 -24.84 18.43 13.47
C CYS A 124 -24.60 18.03 12.00
N GLY A 125 -25.56 18.27 11.11
CA GLY A 125 -25.45 18.05 9.67
C GLY A 125 -24.39 18.93 9.02
N ASP A 126 -24.14 20.15 9.50
CA ASP A 126 -23.09 21.03 8.94
C ASP A 126 -21.92 21.28 9.91
N ASN A 127 -22.10 21.03 11.21
CA ASN A 127 -21.04 21.07 12.21
C ASN A 127 -20.59 19.66 12.64
N MET A 128 -19.50 19.18 12.05
CA MET A 128 -18.89 17.88 12.39
C MET A 128 -18.40 17.80 13.85
N TYR A 129 -18.03 18.92 14.50
CA TYR A 129 -17.62 18.91 15.91
C TYR A 129 -18.83 18.69 16.82
N ALA A 130 -19.95 19.38 16.57
CA ALA A 130 -21.20 19.15 17.32
C ALA A 130 -21.67 17.69 17.16
N PHE A 131 -21.57 17.13 15.95
CA PHE A 131 -21.82 15.70 15.72
C PHE A 131 -20.87 14.79 16.53
N ALA A 132 -19.57 15.11 16.57
CA ALA A 132 -18.60 14.36 17.35
C ALA A 132 -18.94 14.37 18.86
N VAL A 133 -19.27 15.54 19.41
CA VAL A 133 -19.61 15.71 20.83
C VAL A 133 -20.89 14.96 21.21
N ARG A 134 -21.96 15.05 20.40
CA ARG A 134 -23.26 14.42 20.72
C ARG A 134 -23.20 12.89 20.70
N TYR A 135 -22.64 12.31 19.64
CA TYR A 135 -22.72 10.86 19.38
C TYR A 135 -21.49 10.08 19.82
N PHE A 136 -20.33 10.72 19.97
CA PHE A 136 -19.06 10.07 20.29
C PHE A 136 -18.34 10.63 21.53
N PRO A 137 -19.04 10.99 22.63
CA PRO A 137 -18.40 11.59 23.80
C PRO A 137 -17.40 10.63 24.48
N HIS A 138 -17.58 9.31 24.33
CA HIS A 138 -16.64 8.28 24.79
C HIS A 138 -15.27 8.29 24.09
N TYR A 139 -15.20 8.84 22.87
CA TYR A 139 -13.94 9.10 22.17
C TYR A 139 -13.32 10.47 22.53
N LEU A 140 -14.09 11.38 23.14
CA LEU A 140 -13.71 12.77 23.45
C LEU A 140 -13.51 12.98 24.96
N LYS A 141 -12.56 12.23 25.54
CA LYS A 141 -12.28 12.23 26.99
C LYS A 141 -11.52 13.46 27.52
N GLN A 142 -11.00 14.30 26.64
CA GLN A 142 -10.21 15.49 26.98
C GLN A 142 -10.63 16.66 26.07
N PRO A 143 -10.45 17.93 26.51
CA PRO A 143 -10.74 19.12 25.70
C PRO A 143 -10.09 19.11 24.32
N SER A 144 -10.73 19.76 23.35
CA SER A 144 -10.26 19.70 21.96
C SER A 144 -9.07 20.63 21.68
N SER A 145 -7.92 20.04 21.32
CA SER A 145 -6.72 20.73 20.86
C SER A 145 -6.96 21.65 19.65
N SER A 146 -6.02 22.57 19.40
CA SER A 146 -6.06 23.40 18.19
C SER A 146 -5.96 22.58 16.88
N LEU A 147 -5.31 21.41 16.92
CA LEU A 147 -5.34 20.41 15.86
C LEU A 147 -6.76 19.84 15.67
N HIS A 148 -7.44 19.41 16.74
CA HIS A 148 -8.79 18.85 16.64
C HIS A 148 -9.79 19.88 16.09
N LYS A 149 -9.76 21.10 16.64
CA LYS A 149 -10.56 22.25 16.16
C LYS A 149 -10.29 22.55 14.67
N TYR A 150 -9.02 22.49 14.24
CA TYR A 150 -8.66 22.62 12.82
C TYR A 150 -9.21 21.48 11.94
N LEU A 151 -9.14 20.22 12.41
CA LEU A 151 -9.65 19.07 11.66
C LEU A 151 -11.15 19.16 11.47
N TYR A 152 -11.94 19.33 12.54
CA TYR A 152 -13.40 19.45 12.42
C TYR A 152 -13.82 20.60 11.49
N LYS A 153 -13.25 21.80 11.68
CA LYS A 153 -13.55 22.98 10.86
C LYS A 153 -13.15 22.79 9.40
N THR A 154 -12.04 22.10 9.11
CA THR A 154 -11.54 21.89 7.75
C THR A 154 -12.34 20.79 7.04
N LEU A 155 -12.50 19.63 7.68
CA LEU A 155 -13.20 18.47 7.11
C LEU A 155 -14.67 18.82 6.79
N ALA A 156 -15.38 19.43 7.74
CA ALA A 156 -16.78 19.83 7.53
C ALA A 156 -16.92 20.81 6.36
N ARG A 157 -16.11 21.89 6.37
CA ARG A 157 -16.12 22.92 5.33
C ARG A 157 -15.77 22.38 3.95
N GLU A 158 -14.84 21.44 3.85
CA GLU A 158 -14.39 20.94 2.55
C GLU A 158 -15.32 19.87 1.97
N ILE A 159 -16.00 19.08 2.81
CA ILE A 159 -16.97 18.06 2.37
C ILE A 159 -18.36 18.64 2.07
N SER A 160 -18.85 19.60 2.86
CA SER A 160 -20.17 20.23 2.61
C SER A 160 -20.20 21.13 1.36
N LYS A 161 -19.04 21.52 0.81
CA LYS A 161 -18.96 22.32 -0.42
C LYS A 161 -19.22 21.48 -1.67
N LYS A 162 -20.25 21.83 -2.45
CA LYS A 162 -20.38 21.38 -3.85
C LYS A 162 -19.24 21.97 -4.69
N LYS A 163 -18.33 21.12 -5.16
CA LYS A 163 -17.17 21.49 -5.98
C LYS A 163 -17.17 20.71 -7.29
N LYS A 164 -16.54 21.28 -8.33
CA LYS A 164 -16.22 20.55 -9.56
C LYS A 164 -15.03 19.60 -9.38
N VAL A 165 -14.03 20.03 -8.59
CA VAL A 165 -12.78 19.29 -8.29
C VAL A 165 -12.66 19.03 -6.79
N GLY A 166 -12.20 17.85 -6.40
CA GLY A 166 -12.00 17.49 -4.99
C GLY A 166 -10.81 18.21 -4.34
N CYS A 167 -10.72 18.21 -3.02
CA CYS A 167 -9.58 18.78 -2.28
C CYS A 167 -8.54 17.71 -1.87
N LYS A 168 -7.28 18.11 -1.76
CA LYS A 168 -6.16 17.28 -1.31
C LYS A 168 -5.51 17.90 -0.07
N TYR A 169 -5.44 17.15 1.03
CA TYR A 169 -4.93 17.63 2.32
C TYR A 169 -3.93 16.64 2.93
N ALA A 170 -2.73 17.11 3.22
CA ALA A 170 -1.69 16.36 3.92
C ALA A 170 -1.42 17.00 5.28
N ILE A 171 -1.66 16.26 6.36
CA ILE A 171 -1.56 16.77 7.73
C ILE A 171 -0.59 15.89 8.52
N ALA A 172 0.55 16.47 8.88
CA ALA A 172 1.42 15.91 9.91
C ALA A 172 0.91 16.33 11.28
N ALA A 173 0.60 15.34 12.11
CA ALA A 173 0.11 15.52 13.48
C ALA A 173 0.86 14.58 14.41
N PRO A 174 1.18 14.99 15.65
CA PRO A 174 1.94 14.16 16.59
C PRO A 174 1.29 12.79 16.85
N ARG A 175 2.08 11.79 17.29
CA ARG A 175 1.55 10.51 17.75
C ARG A 175 0.66 10.69 18.99
N ALA A 176 -0.24 9.74 19.24
CA ALA A 176 -1.25 9.76 20.31
C ALA A 176 -2.29 10.92 20.30
N ASN A 177 -2.21 11.90 19.40
CA ASN A 177 -3.12 13.06 19.33
C ASN A 177 -4.48 12.76 18.65
N ALA A 178 -5.13 11.64 18.99
CA ALA A 178 -6.49 11.22 18.55
C ALA A 178 -6.85 11.30 17.04
N LYS A 179 -5.86 11.49 16.15
CA LYS A 179 -6.05 11.76 14.71
C LYS A 179 -6.92 10.73 13.99
N SER A 180 -6.67 9.43 14.22
CA SER A 180 -7.42 8.35 13.57
C SER A 180 -8.87 8.27 14.06
N SER A 181 -9.14 8.58 15.33
CA SER A 181 -10.51 8.62 15.86
C SER A 181 -11.35 9.67 15.12
N ILE A 182 -10.77 10.83 14.80
CA ILE A 182 -11.47 11.89 14.05
C ILE A 182 -11.60 11.54 12.55
N VAL A 183 -10.49 11.18 11.89
CA VAL A 183 -10.45 11.07 10.42
C VAL A 183 -10.84 9.68 9.91
N SER A 184 -10.49 8.61 10.63
CA SER A 184 -10.79 7.23 10.22
C SER A 184 -12.12 6.71 10.77
N ASN A 185 -12.62 7.22 11.90
CA ASN A 185 -13.88 6.73 12.51
C ASN A 185 -15.02 7.76 12.42
N ILE A 186 -14.89 8.94 13.06
CA ILE A 186 -15.98 9.93 13.16
C ILE A 186 -16.33 10.53 11.79
N LEU A 187 -15.34 10.83 10.94
CA LEU A 187 -15.57 11.41 9.61
C LEU A 187 -16.40 10.49 8.69
N PRO A 188 -16.10 9.18 8.52
CA PRO A 188 -16.97 8.26 7.80
C PRO A 188 -18.39 8.17 8.39
N LEU A 189 -18.52 8.10 9.72
CA LEU A 189 -19.83 8.05 10.39
C LEU A 189 -20.67 9.31 10.11
N TRP A 190 -20.06 10.50 10.13
CA TRP A 190 -20.72 11.76 9.74
C TRP A 190 -21.16 11.76 8.29
N CYS A 191 -20.30 11.25 7.39
CA CYS A 191 -20.60 11.14 5.96
C CYS A 191 -21.70 10.13 5.66
N VAL A 192 -21.80 9.05 6.44
CA VAL A 192 -22.87 8.05 6.39
C VAL A 192 -24.18 8.65 6.91
N CYS A 193 -24.20 9.22 8.11
CA CYS A 193 -25.43 9.70 8.77
C CYS A 193 -26.12 10.80 7.95
N TYR A 194 -25.36 11.76 7.42
CA TYR A 194 -25.89 12.83 6.57
C TYR A 194 -25.76 12.56 5.06
N ASN A 195 -25.39 11.33 4.68
CA ASN A 195 -25.32 10.89 3.28
C ASN A 195 -24.48 11.81 2.37
N LYS A 196 -23.39 12.36 2.91
CA LYS A 196 -22.52 13.36 2.24
C LYS A 196 -21.56 12.72 1.22
N LYS A 197 -21.21 11.44 1.42
CA LYS A 197 -20.37 10.65 0.50
C LYS A 197 -20.99 9.27 0.33
N ARG A 198 -20.97 8.75 -0.91
CA ARG A 198 -21.56 7.44 -1.28
C ARG A 198 -20.57 6.28 -1.29
N PHE A 199 -19.29 6.58 -1.45
CA PHE A 199 -18.21 5.60 -1.41
C PHE A 199 -17.03 6.21 -0.66
N ILE A 200 -16.61 5.55 0.40
CA ILE A 200 -15.52 5.94 1.29
C ILE A 200 -14.47 4.83 1.26
N VAL A 201 -13.19 5.20 1.20
CA VAL A 201 -12.07 4.25 1.27
C VAL A 201 -11.20 4.66 2.45
N ILE A 202 -10.99 3.72 3.38
CA ILE A 202 -10.08 3.89 4.51
C ILE A 202 -8.76 3.22 4.10
N LEU A 203 -7.69 4.01 4.04
CA LEU A 203 -6.33 3.53 3.81
C LEU A 203 -5.60 3.54 5.15
N SER A 204 -4.98 2.43 5.51
CA SER A 204 -4.09 2.35 6.67
C SER A 204 -2.82 1.59 6.33
N ASN A 205 -1.84 1.54 7.23
CA ASN A 205 -0.54 0.94 6.92
C ASN A 205 -0.72 -0.51 6.45
N THR A 206 -1.30 -1.34 7.31
CA THR A 206 -1.72 -2.72 6.99
C THR A 206 -3.21 -2.80 6.66
N VAL A 207 -3.61 -3.87 5.94
CA VAL A 207 -5.03 -4.20 5.72
C VAL A 207 -5.75 -4.40 7.07
N SER A 208 -5.15 -5.16 8.00
CA SER A 208 -5.73 -5.42 9.33
C SER A 208 -6.06 -4.13 10.09
N GLN A 209 -5.16 -3.16 10.10
CA GLN A 209 -5.39 -1.87 10.77
C GLN A 209 -6.54 -1.07 10.12
N ALA A 210 -6.71 -1.18 8.80
CA ALA A 210 -7.86 -0.59 8.12
C ALA A 210 -9.17 -1.35 8.42
N GLU A 211 -9.12 -2.69 8.55
CA GLU A 211 -10.25 -3.51 8.97
C GLU A 211 -10.66 -3.23 10.43
N ASP A 212 -9.71 -2.92 11.33
CA ASP A 212 -9.97 -2.53 12.71
C ASP A 212 -10.73 -1.19 12.79
N PHE A 213 -10.29 -0.16 12.05
CA PHE A 213 -11.06 1.10 11.95
C PHE A 213 -12.45 0.88 11.36
N LEU A 214 -12.58 -0.04 10.39
CA LEU A 214 -13.88 -0.39 9.83
C LEU A 214 -14.75 -1.19 10.82
N ALA A 215 -14.15 -1.99 11.70
CA ALA A 215 -14.83 -2.69 12.79
C ALA A 215 -15.31 -1.73 13.89
N ASP A 216 -14.54 -0.68 14.20
CA ASP A 216 -14.98 0.44 15.04
C ASP A 216 -16.24 1.12 14.47
N ILE A 217 -16.23 1.46 13.18
CA ILE A 217 -17.41 2.04 12.51
C ILE A 217 -18.62 1.11 12.58
N LYS A 218 -18.44 -0.20 12.35
CA LYS A 218 -19.51 -1.20 12.49
C LYS A 218 -20.08 -1.23 13.91
N ARG A 219 -19.20 -1.23 14.92
CA ARG A 219 -19.57 -1.24 16.34
C ARG A 219 -20.43 -0.03 16.71
N GLU A 220 -20.04 1.16 16.26
CA GLU A 220 -20.85 2.38 16.47
C GLU A 220 -22.20 2.30 15.76
N LEU A 221 -22.25 1.82 14.50
CA LEU A 221 -23.51 1.64 13.77
C LEU A 221 -24.40 0.53 14.34
N GLU A 222 -23.87 -0.44 15.10
CA GLU A 222 -24.63 -1.51 15.73
C GLU A 222 -25.09 -1.20 17.17
N LEU A 223 -24.26 -0.51 17.97
CA LEU A 223 -24.44 -0.40 19.43
C LEU A 223 -24.72 1.01 19.95
N ASN A 224 -24.49 2.06 19.16
CA ASN A 224 -24.64 3.44 19.66
C ASN A 224 -26.13 3.82 19.75
N ALA A 225 -26.66 3.85 20.97
CA ALA A 225 -28.08 4.11 21.24
C ALA A 225 -28.56 5.49 20.75
N LYS A 226 -27.71 6.53 20.78
CA LYS A 226 -28.07 7.86 20.25
C LYS A 226 -28.16 7.84 18.72
N LEU A 227 -27.23 7.19 18.02
CA LEU A 227 -27.35 6.98 16.57
C LEU A 227 -28.58 6.14 16.22
N ALA A 228 -28.92 5.14 17.04
CA ALA A 228 -30.11 4.31 16.80
C ALA A 228 -31.43 5.07 17.00
N LYS A 229 -31.48 6.02 17.94
CA LYS A 229 -32.62 6.92 18.15
C LYS A 229 -32.77 7.94 17.03
N ASP A 230 -31.67 8.60 16.64
CA ASP A 230 -31.71 9.75 15.74
C ASP A 230 -31.58 9.36 14.24
N PHE A 231 -30.96 8.21 13.94
CA PHE A 231 -30.77 7.66 12.59
C PHE A 231 -31.21 6.18 12.45
N PRO A 232 -32.45 5.82 12.83
CA PRO A 232 -32.94 4.43 12.87
C PRO A 232 -32.92 3.70 11.51
N HIS A 233 -32.85 4.45 10.40
CA HIS A 233 -32.79 3.94 9.02
C HIS A 233 -31.36 3.74 8.49
N ILE A 234 -30.34 4.01 9.30
CA ILE A 234 -28.92 3.97 8.93
C ILE A 234 -28.16 2.93 9.76
N VAL A 235 -28.49 2.84 11.05
CA VAL A 235 -27.91 1.87 12.01
C VAL A 235 -28.25 0.42 11.67
N GLY A 236 -27.54 -0.49 12.34
CA GLY A 236 -27.66 -1.94 12.14
C GLY A 236 -26.85 -2.46 10.95
N LYS A 237 -26.92 -3.77 10.74
CA LYS A 237 -26.18 -4.46 9.68
C LYS A 237 -26.82 -4.20 8.32
N GLY A 238 -26.15 -3.39 7.51
CA GLY A 238 -26.53 -3.17 6.11
C GLY A 238 -26.24 -4.38 5.21
N PRO A 239 -26.57 -4.30 3.90
CA PRO A 239 -26.61 -5.45 2.99
C PRO A 239 -25.26 -6.15 2.74
N ILE A 240 -24.12 -5.51 3.02
CA ILE A 240 -22.80 -6.16 3.08
C ILE A 240 -22.13 -5.76 4.38
N TRP A 241 -21.66 -6.73 5.17
CA TRP A 241 -21.09 -6.50 6.50
C TRP A 241 -19.90 -7.44 6.77
N ARG A 242 -18.85 -7.32 5.95
CA ARG A 242 -17.64 -8.17 5.99
C ARG A 242 -16.51 -7.47 6.76
N ALA A 243 -15.37 -8.15 6.98
CA ALA A 243 -14.21 -7.56 7.68
C ALA A 243 -13.74 -6.25 7.01
N GLY A 244 -13.25 -6.34 5.77
CA GLY A 244 -12.74 -5.19 5.01
C GLY A 244 -13.73 -4.45 4.09
N GLU A 245 -15.02 -4.80 4.06
CA GLU A 245 -16.02 -4.05 3.30
C GLU A 245 -17.38 -4.05 4.00
N ILE A 246 -18.01 -2.87 4.09
CA ILE A 246 -19.43 -2.75 4.42
C ILE A 246 -20.19 -1.88 3.41
N ILE A 247 -21.48 -2.16 3.28
CA ILE A 247 -22.48 -1.27 2.70
C ILE A 247 -23.55 -1.05 3.77
N THR A 248 -23.79 0.20 4.13
CA THR A 248 -24.79 0.63 5.12
C THR A 248 -26.21 0.62 4.57
N SER A 249 -27.20 0.64 5.45
CA SER A 249 -28.63 0.59 5.10
C SER A 249 -29.07 1.71 4.13
N ASN A 250 -28.47 2.89 4.22
CA ASN A 250 -28.70 4.02 3.31
C ASN A 250 -27.88 3.98 2.00
N SER A 251 -27.26 2.82 1.69
CA SER A 251 -26.40 2.60 0.52
C SER A 251 -25.21 3.56 0.45
N VAL A 252 -24.40 3.56 1.51
CA VAL A 252 -23.03 4.10 1.49
C VAL A 252 -22.06 2.94 1.67
N LYS A 253 -21.08 2.82 0.76
CA LYS A 253 -20.04 1.80 0.84
C LYS A 253 -18.81 2.33 1.56
N ILE A 254 -18.26 1.55 2.49
CA ILE A 254 -16.95 1.80 3.10
C ILE A 254 -16.07 0.57 2.85
N LEU A 255 -14.87 0.82 2.33
CA LEU A 255 -13.88 -0.20 2.01
C LEU A 255 -12.59 0.08 2.80
N ALA A 256 -12.13 -0.91 3.56
CA ALA A 256 -10.81 -0.90 4.19
C ALA A 256 -9.79 -1.47 3.19
N LEU A 257 -8.66 -0.79 3.05
CA LEU A 257 -7.50 -1.26 2.29
C LEU A 257 -6.24 -0.95 3.07
N GLY A 258 -5.25 -1.82 2.95
CA GLY A 258 -3.89 -1.48 3.36
C GLY A 258 -3.30 -0.45 2.39
N THR A 259 -2.10 -0.01 2.70
CA THR A 259 -1.20 0.55 1.70
C THR A 259 -1.03 -0.54 0.61
N GLY A 260 -0.78 -0.18 -0.65
CA GLY A 260 -0.33 -1.13 -1.70
C GLY A 260 -1.42 -1.98 -2.32
N SER A 261 -2.44 -2.30 -1.53
CA SER A 261 -3.78 -2.53 -2.04
C SER A 261 -4.15 -1.46 -3.06
N ARG A 262 -4.65 -1.91 -4.19
CA ARG A 262 -4.93 -1.02 -5.31
C ARG A 262 -6.25 -0.29 -5.11
N VAL A 263 -6.12 1.03 -4.97
CA VAL A 263 -7.12 2.02 -4.60
C VAL A 263 -7.86 2.43 -5.86
N ARG A 264 -7.11 2.81 -6.92
CA ARG A 264 -7.45 2.47 -8.31
C ARG A 264 -7.88 0.99 -8.31
N GLY A 265 -9.17 0.71 -8.39
CA GLY A 265 -9.73 -0.65 -8.36
C GLY A 265 -11.25 -0.78 -8.40
N ARG A 266 -11.93 0.12 -7.71
CA ARG A 266 -13.17 -0.21 -7.01
C ARG A 266 -14.33 0.63 -7.53
N ARG A 267 -15.49 0.04 -7.80
CA ARG A 267 -16.72 0.84 -8.01
C ARG A 267 -17.77 0.61 -6.95
N PHE A 268 -18.57 1.64 -6.70
CA PHE A 268 -19.85 1.54 -6.03
C PHE A 268 -20.91 2.27 -6.87
N GLY A 269 -21.73 1.50 -7.59
CA GLY A 269 -22.58 2.02 -8.65
C GLY A 269 -21.74 2.72 -9.73
N VAL A 270 -21.94 4.04 -9.89
CA VAL A 270 -21.25 4.89 -10.88
C VAL A 270 -19.91 5.47 -10.40
N TYR A 271 -19.58 5.37 -9.11
CA TYR A 271 -18.39 6.01 -8.52
C TYR A 271 -17.18 5.06 -8.54
N ARG A 272 -15.99 5.56 -8.96
CA ARG A 272 -14.76 4.76 -9.22
C ARG A 272 -13.68 4.94 -8.15
N PRO A 273 -12.68 4.03 -8.09
CA PRO A 273 -11.57 3.90 -9.08
C PRO A 273 -11.43 2.58 -9.94
N ASP A 274 -10.28 2.27 -10.63
CA ASP A 274 -9.97 0.96 -11.32
C ASP A 274 -8.43 0.53 -11.47
N LEU A 275 -7.86 -0.59 -10.89
CA LEU A 275 -7.12 -1.78 -11.48
C LEU A 275 -6.16 -2.66 -10.56
N VAL A 276 -6.11 -4.02 -10.65
CA VAL A 276 -5.47 -5.09 -9.75
C VAL A 276 -4.33 -5.97 -10.38
N ILE A 277 -3.72 -6.97 -9.69
CA ILE A 277 -2.60 -7.91 -10.07
C ILE A 277 -3.09 -9.20 -10.82
N CYS A 278 -2.31 -9.75 -11.78
CA CYS A 278 -2.89 -10.36 -13.00
C CYS A 278 -2.24 -11.62 -13.61
N HIS A 279 -3.05 -12.42 -14.34
CA HIS A 279 -2.60 -13.32 -15.42
C HIS A 279 -2.67 -12.63 -16.79
N LYS A 280 -1.87 -13.06 -17.78
CA LYS A 280 -1.99 -12.58 -19.16
C LYS A 280 -3.39 -12.84 -19.73
N LYS A 281 -3.92 -11.88 -20.51
CA LYS A 281 -5.19 -12.00 -21.26
C LYS A 281 -5.22 -13.28 -22.09
N GLY A 282 -6.34 -14.01 -22.02
CA GLY A 282 -6.53 -15.34 -22.60
C GLY A 282 -6.13 -16.51 -21.69
N THR A 283 -5.56 -16.28 -20.50
CA THR A 283 -5.36 -17.36 -19.51
C THR A 283 -6.71 -17.95 -19.09
N LYS A 284 -6.77 -19.29 -18.99
CA LYS A 284 -7.99 -20.00 -18.60
C LYS A 284 -8.07 -20.18 -17.08
N ILE A 285 -9.19 -19.74 -16.51
CA ILE A 285 -9.53 -19.88 -15.08
C ILE A 285 -10.78 -20.74 -14.91
N LEU A 286 -10.90 -21.42 -13.77
CA LEU A 286 -12.11 -22.12 -13.37
C LEU A 286 -13.04 -21.17 -12.58
N TYR A 287 -14.22 -20.87 -13.15
CA TYR A 287 -15.24 -20.03 -12.52
C TYR A 287 -16.62 -20.67 -12.69
N ASN A 288 -17.41 -20.79 -11.61
CA ASN A 288 -18.75 -21.39 -11.61
C ASN A 288 -18.83 -22.75 -12.36
N ASN A 289 -17.88 -23.67 -12.06
CA ASN A 289 -17.70 -24.97 -12.72
C ASN A 289 -17.48 -24.91 -14.26
N LYS A 290 -17.03 -23.78 -14.81
CA LYS A 290 -16.71 -23.60 -16.23
C LYS A 290 -15.31 -23.00 -16.41
N TRP A 291 -14.62 -23.43 -17.47
CA TRP A 291 -13.36 -22.83 -17.89
C TRP A 291 -13.64 -21.64 -18.81
N ILE A 292 -13.44 -20.43 -18.28
CA ILE A 292 -13.59 -19.16 -19.01
C ILE A 292 -12.21 -18.54 -19.24
N ASN A 293 -12.09 -17.54 -20.12
CA ASN A 293 -10.87 -16.72 -20.11
C ASN A 293 -10.91 -15.79 -18.89
N VAL A 294 -9.75 -15.37 -18.42
CA VAL A 294 -9.61 -14.45 -17.29
C VAL A 294 -10.33 -13.11 -17.55
N GLU A 295 -10.33 -12.63 -18.80
CA GLU A 295 -11.08 -11.45 -19.26
C GLU A 295 -12.61 -11.62 -19.27
N ASP A 296 -13.12 -12.85 -19.26
CA ASP A 296 -14.56 -13.12 -19.20
C ASP A 296 -15.09 -13.11 -17.75
N HIS A 297 -14.22 -12.94 -16.74
CA HIS A 297 -14.63 -12.90 -15.33
C HIS A 297 -15.39 -11.61 -15.01
N PRO A 298 -16.47 -11.63 -14.18
CA PRO A 298 -17.26 -10.43 -13.89
C PRO A 298 -16.50 -9.25 -13.25
N THR A 299 -15.29 -9.50 -12.75
CA THR A 299 -14.40 -8.50 -12.12
C THR A 299 -13.15 -8.18 -12.96
N ALA A 300 -13.09 -8.65 -14.20
CA ALA A 300 -11.91 -8.49 -15.06
C ALA A 300 -11.69 -7.04 -15.49
N ILE A 301 -10.42 -6.62 -15.58
CA ILE A 301 -10.01 -5.28 -16.03
C ILE A 301 -8.66 -5.41 -16.77
N GLU A 302 -8.42 -4.76 -17.91
CA GLU A 302 -7.13 -4.92 -18.61
C GLU A 302 -6.04 -3.97 -18.07
N LYS A 303 -4.82 -4.49 -17.88
CA LYS A 303 -3.59 -3.78 -17.49
C LYS A 303 -2.47 -4.03 -18.50
N TYR A 304 -1.55 -3.08 -18.66
CA TYR A 304 -0.24 -3.31 -19.27
C TYR A 304 0.82 -3.40 -18.17
N SER A 305 1.69 -4.41 -18.23
CA SER A 305 2.76 -4.66 -17.24
C SER A 305 3.80 -5.62 -17.81
N ASP A 306 4.94 -5.72 -17.15
CA ASP A 306 5.88 -6.83 -17.34
C ASP A 306 5.46 -8.05 -16.51
N GLY A 307 6.02 -9.22 -16.82
CA GLY A 307 5.77 -10.45 -16.08
C GLY A 307 6.66 -11.63 -16.46
N ILE A 308 6.33 -12.79 -15.91
CA ILE A 308 7.11 -14.03 -16.03
C ILE A 308 6.25 -15.11 -16.67
N LYS A 309 6.81 -15.73 -17.72
CA LYS A 309 6.25 -16.86 -18.44
C LYS A 309 6.77 -18.18 -17.89
N PHE A 310 5.91 -18.91 -17.21
CA PHE A 310 6.19 -20.23 -16.68
C PHE A 310 5.87 -21.33 -17.70
N ASN A 311 6.68 -22.38 -17.67
CA ASN A 311 6.37 -23.67 -18.27
C ASN A 311 6.52 -24.71 -17.15
N VAL A 312 5.52 -25.58 -16.96
CA VAL A 312 5.59 -26.69 -15.98
C VAL A 312 5.64 -28.05 -16.66
N TRP A 313 6.21 -29.03 -15.98
CA TRP A 313 6.12 -30.43 -16.38
C TRP A 313 4.69 -30.94 -16.22
N GLY A 314 4.15 -31.52 -17.29
CA GLY A 314 2.80 -32.08 -17.31
C GLY A 314 1.83 -31.37 -18.25
N LEU A 315 2.14 -30.14 -18.67
CA LEU A 315 1.34 -29.35 -19.62
C LEU A 315 2.14 -29.04 -20.91
N PRO A 316 1.48 -28.89 -22.07
CA PRO A 316 2.14 -28.61 -23.35
C PRO A 316 2.16 -27.10 -23.70
N PHE A 317 1.76 -26.23 -22.77
CA PHE A 317 1.67 -24.78 -22.92
C PHE A 317 2.25 -24.06 -21.70
N SER A 318 2.43 -22.75 -21.86
CA SER A 318 2.95 -21.81 -20.87
C SER A 318 1.85 -20.94 -20.28
N GLU A 319 2.04 -20.46 -19.06
CA GLU A 319 1.20 -19.43 -18.44
C GLU A 319 2.07 -18.21 -18.12
N THR A 320 1.60 -17.00 -18.44
CA THR A 320 2.31 -15.74 -18.15
C THR A 320 1.55 -14.98 -17.07
N VAL A 321 2.25 -14.55 -16.03
CA VAL A 321 1.72 -13.82 -14.86
C VAL A 321 2.62 -12.63 -14.53
N THR A 322 2.12 -11.64 -13.80
CA THR A 322 2.99 -10.55 -13.30
C THR A 322 3.95 -11.06 -12.21
N LYS A 323 5.04 -10.32 -11.92
CA LYS A 323 6.10 -10.75 -10.97
C LYS A 323 5.60 -10.99 -9.53
N ASP A 324 4.63 -10.17 -9.13
CA ASP A 324 3.90 -10.16 -7.86
C ASP A 324 2.79 -11.23 -7.76
N HIS A 325 2.57 -12.02 -8.81
CA HIS A 325 1.55 -13.08 -8.81
C HIS A 325 1.93 -14.25 -7.88
N LYS A 326 1.01 -14.70 -7.03
CA LYS A 326 1.26 -15.77 -6.05
C LYS A 326 0.67 -17.12 -6.49
N TYR A 327 1.52 -18.15 -6.59
CA TYR A 327 1.13 -19.55 -6.79
C TYR A 327 1.25 -20.35 -5.49
N TYR A 328 0.41 -21.37 -5.32
CA TYR A 328 0.61 -22.37 -4.27
C TYR A 328 1.72 -23.35 -4.66
N VAL A 329 2.78 -23.42 -3.84
CA VAL A 329 4.05 -24.05 -4.19
C VAL A 329 4.57 -24.97 -3.08
N LYS A 330 5.09 -26.14 -3.48
CA LYS A 330 5.83 -27.09 -2.61
C LYS A 330 7.29 -27.16 -3.04
N ARG A 331 8.21 -27.18 -2.05
CA ARG A 331 9.65 -27.38 -2.24
C ARG A 331 10.12 -28.66 -1.56
N LEU A 332 10.86 -29.48 -2.31
CA LEU A 332 11.37 -30.78 -1.88
C LEU A 332 12.90 -30.81 -1.90
N HIS A 333 13.51 -31.30 -0.83
CA HIS A 333 14.94 -31.62 -0.77
C HIS A 333 15.14 -33.14 -0.79
N LYS A 334 16.35 -33.61 -1.12
CA LYS A 334 16.65 -35.04 -1.29
C LYS A 334 17.68 -35.49 -0.25
N ILE A 335 17.22 -36.20 0.78
CA ILE A 335 18.05 -36.73 1.87
C ILE A 335 18.03 -38.26 1.77
N ASN A 336 19.19 -38.90 1.68
CA ASN A 336 19.33 -40.38 1.63
C ASN A 336 18.42 -41.07 0.58
N ASN A 337 18.32 -40.48 -0.62
CA ASN A 337 17.39 -40.88 -1.70
C ASN A 337 15.87 -40.73 -1.41
N VAL A 338 15.47 -40.27 -0.23
CA VAL A 338 14.09 -39.87 0.09
C VAL A 338 13.89 -38.40 -0.29
N LEU A 339 12.72 -38.07 -0.86
CA LEU A 339 12.30 -36.68 -1.03
C LEU A 339 11.61 -36.23 0.27
N THR A 340 12.13 -35.18 0.89
CA THR A 340 11.60 -34.59 2.12
C THR A 340 11.12 -33.18 1.83
N GLU A 341 9.90 -32.88 2.27
CA GLU A 341 9.36 -31.53 2.20
C GLU A 341 10.05 -30.60 3.20
N TYR A 342 10.26 -29.34 2.81
CA TYR A 342 10.76 -28.30 3.72
C TYR A 342 10.01 -26.96 3.58
N TYR A 343 9.11 -26.83 2.61
CA TYR A 343 8.25 -25.66 2.44
C TYR A 343 7.03 -26.05 1.59
N THR A 344 5.84 -25.65 2.04
CA THR A 344 4.62 -25.56 1.24
C THR A 344 3.87 -24.28 1.62
N GLY A 345 3.47 -23.47 0.63
CA GLY A 345 2.83 -22.17 0.87
C GLY A 345 2.58 -21.38 -0.41
N PHE A 346 2.06 -20.15 -0.29
CA PHE A 346 1.95 -19.23 -1.42
C PHE A 346 3.27 -18.47 -1.62
N GLU A 347 3.79 -18.50 -2.84
CA GLU A 347 5.05 -17.85 -3.23
C GLU A 347 4.86 -16.98 -4.47
N GLU A 348 5.56 -15.84 -4.49
CA GLU A 348 5.54 -14.88 -5.60
C GLU A 348 6.31 -15.40 -6.81
N ALA A 349 5.79 -15.11 -8.01
CA ALA A 349 6.35 -15.54 -9.27
C ALA A 349 7.83 -15.14 -9.45
N ASP A 350 8.24 -13.95 -9.00
CA ASP A 350 9.63 -13.49 -9.05
C ASP A 350 10.58 -14.37 -8.21
N ASN A 351 10.06 -14.99 -7.13
CA ASN A 351 10.80 -15.87 -6.23
C ASN A 351 10.78 -17.36 -6.67
N LEU A 352 10.10 -17.69 -7.76
CA LEU A 352 9.95 -19.07 -8.22
C LEU A 352 11.13 -19.56 -9.07
N THR A 353 11.70 -20.67 -8.65
CA THR A 353 12.89 -21.28 -9.24
C THR A 353 12.58 -22.59 -9.97
N LEU A 354 13.53 -23.07 -10.76
CA LEU A 354 13.43 -24.40 -11.39
C LEU A 354 13.41 -25.56 -10.40
N LYS A 355 13.57 -25.35 -9.08
CA LYS A 355 13.46 -26.41 -8.05
C LYS A 355 12.02 -26.67 -7.63
N ASP A 356 11.13 -25.70 -7.85
CA ASP A 356 9.82 -25.62 -7.21
C ASP A 356 8.72 -26.36 -7.98
N TYR A 357 7.63 -26.70 -7.26
CA TYR A 357 6.46 -27.39 -7.81
C TYR A 357 5.21 -26.55 -7.57
N ILE A 358 4.47 -26.26 -8.63
CA ILE A 358 3.16 -25.59 -8.53
C ILE A 358 2.09 -26.66 -8.27
N GLY A 359 1.19 -26.40 -7.32
CA GLY A 359 0.13 -27.31 -6.89
C GLY A 359 -1.18 -27.05 -7.62
N TYR A 360 -1.67 -28.03 -8.40
CA TYR A 360 -3.03 -28.01 -8.93
C TYR A 360 -3.97 -28.76 -7.98
N GLU A 361 -4.92 -28.06 -7.36
CA GLU A 361 -5.89 -28.65 -6.43
C GLU A 361 -6.80 -29.67 -7.13
N ILE A 362 -6.92 -30.88 -6.57
CA ILE A 362 -7.74 -31.95 -7.14
C ILE A 362 -9.14 -31.88 -6.51
N ASP A 363 -10.13 -31.57 -7.34
CA ASP A 363 -11.53 -31.55 -6.93
C ASP A 363 -12.07 -32.99 -6.76
N TYR A 364 -12.15 -33.45 -5.52
CA TYR A 364 -12.71 -34.74 -5.15
C TYR A 364 -14.25 -34.75 -5.02
N SER A 365 -14.94 -33.62 -5.21
CA SER A 365 -16.41 -33.57 -5.09
C SER A 365 -17.09 -34.56 -6.04
N VAL A 366 -18.03 -35.36 -5.53
CA VAL A 366 -18.74 -36.37 -6.30
C VAL A 366 -20.08 -35.82 -6.77
N VAL A 367 -20.37 -35.98 -8.06
CA VAL A 367 -21.65 -35.57 -8.67
C VAL A 367 -22.29 -36.80 -9.31
N GLU A 368 -23.48 -37.16 -8.83
CA GLU A 368 -24.29 -38.24 -9.41
C GLU A 368 -24.76 -37.91 -10.84
N PRO A 369 -25.08 -38.92 -11.67
CA PRO A 369 -25.47 -38.70 -13.06
C PRO A 369 -26.59 -37.68 -13.22
N GLN A 370 -26.36 -36.67 -14.06
CA GLN A 370 -27.28 -35.53 -14.22
C GLN A 370 -28.37 -35.80 -15.27
N PRO A 371 -29.56 -35.15 -15.17
CA PRO A 371 -30.60 -35.27 -16.17
C PRO A 371 -30.12 -34.83 -17.57
N VAL A 372 -30.53 -35.58 -18.60
CA VAL A 372 -30.24 -35.26 -20.02
C VAL A 372 -31.54 -35.12 -20.81
N ASP A 373 -31.46 -34.43 -21.94
CA ASP A 373 -32.63 -34.16 -22.78
C ASP A 373 -33.08 -35.43 -23.55
N PHE A 374 -34.19 -36.00 -23.13
CA PHE A 374 -34.95 -36.97 -23.92
C PHE A 374 -35.88 -36.25 -24.88
N TYR A 375 -36.04 -36.84 -26.06
CA TYR A 375 -36.98 -36.38 -27.06
C TYR A 375 -38.09 -37.41 -27.18
N GLU A 376 -39.30 -37.00 -26.80
CA GLU A 376 -40.50 -37.81 -26.92
C GLU A 376 -41.41 -37.11 -27.95
N PRO A 377 -41.59 -37.72 -29.14
CA PRO A 377 -42.49 -37.16 -30.15
C PRO A 377 -43.94 -37.39 -29.71
N ILE A 378 -44.68 -36.29 -29.53
CA ILE A 378 -46.12 -36.34 -29.28
C ILE A 378 -46.79 -36.45 -30.65
N ILE A 379 -47.51 -37.54 -30.89
CA ILE A 379 -48.25 -37.76 -32.14
C ILE A 379 -49.60 -37.05 -31.98
N GLU A 380 -49.81 -35.99 -32.75
CA GLU A 380 -51.03 -35.17 -32.67
C GLU A 380 -52.13 -35.70 -33.58
N ASN A 381 -51.77 -36.19 -34.77
CA ASN A 381 -52.71 -36.84 -35.70
C ASN A 381 -52.05 -37.97 -36.48
N ARG A 382 -52.89 -38.90 -36.93
CA ARG A 382 -52.58 -39.93 -37.93
C ARG A 382 -53.56 -39.84 -39.10
N ASP A 383 -53.16 -40.31 -40.28
CA ASP A 383 -54.08 -40.56 -41.38
C ASP A 383 -54.86 -41.87 -41.19
N GLU A 384 -55.81 -42.14 -42.10
CA GLU A 384 -56.61 -43.36 -42.18
C GLU A 384 -55.77 -44.65 -42.37
N PHE A 385 -54.50 -44.52 -42.79
CA PHE A 385 -53.52 -45.60 -42.91
C PHE A 385 -52.62 -45.73 -41.67
N GLY A 386 -52.91 -44.99 -40.60
CA GLY A 386 -52.19 -45.01 -39.33
C GLY A 386 -50.82 -44.30 -39.36
N ARG A 387 -50.48 -43.57 -40.42
CA ARG A 387 -49.21 -42.83 -40.55
C ARG A 387 -49.32 -41.49 -39.84
N ILE A 388 -48.23 -41.03 -39.22
CA ILE A 388 -48.21 -39.76 -38.47
C ILE A 388 -48.28 -38.58 -39.45
N THR A 389 -49.37 -37.82 -39.42
CA THR A 389 -49.56 -36.61 -40.25
C THR A 389 -49.16 -35.34 -39.52
N ARG A 390 -49.27 -35.33 -38.18
CA ARG A 390 -48.90 -34.18 -37.35
C ARG A 390 -48.29 -34.66 -36.03
N SER A 391 -47.20 -34.02 -35.61
CA SER A 391 -46.54 -34.31 -34.34
C SER A 391 -45.84 -33.08 -33.79
N SER A 392 -45.91 -32.91 -32.47
CA SER A 392 -45.11 -31.94 -31.73
C SER A 392 -43.96 -32.63 -31.00
N SER A 393 -42.96 -31.85 -30.60
CA SER A 393 -41.78 -32.33 -29.89
C SER A 393 -41.79 -31.86 -28.44
N ASN A 394 -41.80 -32.80 -27.49
CA ASN A 394 -41.52 -32.48 -26.10
C ASN A 394 -40.07 -32.88 -25.75
N PHE A 395 -39.41 -32.04 -24.96
CA PHE A 395 -38.07 -32.28 -24.43
C PHE A 395 -38.18 -32.48 -22.92
N ILE A 396 -37.99 -33.72 -22.48
CA ILE A 396 -38.09 -34.10 -21.07
C ILE A 396 -36.68 -34.33 -20.54
N LYS A 397 -36.31 -33.64 -19.46
CA LYS A 397 -35.07 -33.92 -18.73
C LYS A 397 -35.30 -35.02 -17.73
N LYS A 398 -34.63 -36.16 -17.91
CA LYS A 398 -34.59 -37.26 -16.94
C LYS A 398 -33.21 -37.89 -16.89
N ILE A 399 -32.90 -38.54 -15.77
CA ILE A 399 -31.66 -39.31 -15.61
C ILE A 399 -31.90 -40.69 -16.26
N PRO A 400 -31.10 -41.11 -17.27
CA PRO A 400 -31.16 -42.45 -17.81
C PRO A 400 -30.75 -43.48 -16.75
N ASN A 401 -31.54 -44.54 -16.56
CA ASN A 401 -31.17 -45.65 -15.67
C ASN A 401 -29.85 -46.30 -16.12
N GLU A 402 -29.56 -46.27 -17.42
CA GLU A 402 -28.32 -46.76 -18.01
C GLU A 402 -27.07 -46.06 -17.46
N PHE A 403 -27.15 -44.82 -16.95
CA PHE A 403 -26.01 -44.13 -16.33
C PHE A 403 -25.57 -44.74 -14.99
N PHE A 404 -26.34 -45.64 -14.39
CA PHE A 404 -25.92 -46.36 -13.19
C PHE A 404 -25.19 -47.68 -13.50
N ASP A 405 -25.18 -48.13 -14.77
CA ASP A 405 -24.36 -49.26 -15.24
C ASP A 405 -22.93 -48.80 -15.59
N LYS A 406 -21.94 -49.48 -15.03
CA LYS A 406 -20.51 -49.24 -15.31
C LYS A 406 -20.14 -49.51 -16.77
N ASP A 407 -20.78 -50.48 -17.42
CA ASP A 407 -20.50 -50.82 -18.83
C ASP A 407 -21.05 -49.77 -19.80
N MET A 408 -22.07 -49.00 -19.39
CA MET A 408 -22.55 -47.86 -20.15
C MET A 408 -21.48 -46.75 -20.21
N TRP A 409 -20.79 -46.48 -19.10
CA TRP A 409 -19.67 -45.54 -19.08
C TRP A 409 -18.48 -46.03 -19.90
N TRP A 410 -18.21 -47.33 -19.91
CA TRP A 410 -17.23 -47.92 -20.83
C TRP A 410 -17.63 -47.70 -22.30
N LEU A 411 -18.90 -47.93 -22.68
CA LEU A 411 -19.41 -47.68 -24.03
C LEU A 411 -19.32 -46.19 -24.43
N ILE A 412 -19.60 -45.28 -23.50
CA ILE A 412 -19.43 -43.83 -23.69
C ILE A 412 -17.95 -43.49 -23.90
N GLY A 413 -17.03 -44.12 -23.16
CA GLY A 413 -15.58 -43.97 -23.34
C GLY A 413 -15.11 -44.44 -24.71
N LEU A 414 -15.61 -45.61 -25.16
CA LEU A 414 -15.35 -46.19 -26.47
C LEU A 414 -15.78 -45.24 -27.60
N TRP A 415 -16.95 -44.60 -27.45
CA TRP A 415 -17.40 -43.54 -28.34
C TRP A 415 -16.53 -42.27 -28.24
N TRP A 416 -16.09 -41.89 -27.04
CA TRP A 416 -15.26 -40.69 -26.84
C TRP A 416 -13.91 -40.81 -27.56
N GLY A 417 -13.25 -41.97 -27.51
CA GLY A 417 -12.09 -42.24 -28.37
C GLY A 417 -12.48 -42.35 -29.85
N GLY A 418 -13.02 -43.51 -30.25
CA GLY A 418 -13.14 -43.89 -31.67
C GLY A 418 -14.49 -43.63 -32.37
N GLY A 419 -15.53 -43.20 -31.64
CA GLY A 419 -16.89 -43.09 -32.19
C GLY A 419 -17.27 -41.74 -32.82
N TYR A 420 -18.42 -41.68 -33.50
CA TYR A 420 -19.11 -40.44 -33.83
C TYR A 420 -20.62 -40.63 -33.98
N SER A 421 -21.41 -39.59 -33.69
CA SER A 421 -22.86 -39.58 -33.94
C SER A 421 -23.18 -39.09 -35.36
N SER A 422 -24.06 -39.78 -36.09
CA SER A 422 -24.59 -39.33 -37.38
C SER A 422 -26.10 -39.01 -37.28
N GLY A 423 -26.53 -37.94 -37.97
CA GLY A 423 -27.91 -37.46 -37.91
C GLY A 423 -28.35 -37.00 -36.51
N LYS A 424 -29.54 -37.44 -36.09
CA LYS A 424 -30.18 -37.20 -34.77
C LYS A 424 -30.35 -38.47 -33.93
N HIS A 425 -29.90 -39.63 -34.42
CA HIS A 425 -30.30 -40.94 -33.88
C HIS A 425 -29.21 -42.03 -33.92
N LEU A 426 -28.23 -41.92 -34.81
CA LEU A 426 -27.27 -42.98 -35.08
C LEU A 426 -25.95 -42.73 -34.36
N LEU A 427 -25.41 -43.79 -33.77
CA LEU A 427 -24.07 -43.88 -33.22
C LEU A 427 -23.25 -44.82 -34.09
N ASN A 428 -21.99 -44.46 -34.30
CA ASN A 428 -21.05 -45.21 -35.12
C ASN A 428 -19.78 -45.40 -34.29
N ILE A 429 -19.26 -46.62 -34.20
CA ILE A 429 -17.98 -46.93 -33.56
C ILE A 429 -17.18 -47.80 -34.53
N SER A 430 -15.91 -47.47 -34.72
CA SER A 430 -14.97 -48.20 -35.57
C SER A 430 -14.11 -49.15 -34.76
N PHE A 431 -13.86 -50.34 -35.29
CA PHE A 431 -13.02 -51.38 -34.68
C PHE A 431 -12.01 -51.87 -35.72
N ALA A 432 -10.75 -52.09 -35.35
CA ALA A 432 -9.82 -52.74 -36.28
C ALA A 432 -10.17 -54.23 -36.41
N ASN A 433 -9.86 -54.85 -37.55
CA ASN A 433 -10.23 -56.24 -37.84
C ASN A 433 -9.67 -57.26 -36.82
N LYS A 434 -8.60 -56.88 -36.09
CA LYS A 434 -7.94 -57.68 -35.04
C LYS A 434 -8.62 -57.60 -33.66
N ASP A 435 -9.43 -56.58 -33.39
CA ASP A 435 -9.93 -56.27 -32.03
C ASP A 435 -11.24 -57.02 -31.72
N ILE A 436 -11.24 -58.34 -31.96
CA ILE A 436 -12.44 -59.20 -31.86
C ILE A 436 -13.02 -59.20 -30.43
N ASN A 437 -12.16 -59.29 -29.41
CA ASN A 437 -12.59 -59.29 -28.00
C ASN A 437 -13.28 -57.97 -27.60
N LEU A 438 -12.78 -56.85 -28.13
CA LEU A 438 -13.34 -55.53 -27.92
C LEU A 438 -14.76 -55.43 -28.53
N PHE A 439 -14.89 -55.90 -29.77
CA PHE A 439 -16.18 -55.96 -30.45
C PHE A 439 -17.18 -56.93 -29.79
N ASN A 440 -16.72 -58.05 -29.23
CA ASN A 440 -17.56 -58.97 -28.46
C ASN A 440 -18.12 -58.30 -27.18
N ARG A 441 -17.29 -57.56 -26.42
CA ARG A 441 -17.78 -56.79 -25.25
C ARG A 441 -18.82 -55.76 -25.67
N PHE A 442 -18.55 -54.99 -26.73
CA PHE A 442 -19.51 -54.03 -27.31
C PHE A 442 -20.84 -54.68 -27.72
N SER A 443 -20.78 -55.82 -28.43
CA SER A 443 -21.97 -56.54 -28.92
C SER A 443 -22.82 -57.07 -27.77
N ASN A 444 -22.18 -57.62 -26.73
CA ASN A 444 -22.87 -58.10 -25.53
C ASN A 444 -23.58 -56.95 -24.79
N ILE A 445 -22.93 -55.79 -24.64
CA ILE A 445 -23.53 -54.61 -24.00
C ILE A 445 -24.76 -54.14 -24.78
N LEU A 446 -24.67 -53.97 -26.11
CA LEU A 446 -25.81 -53.60 -26.93
C LEU A 446 -26.95 -54.64 -26.86
N GLY A 447 -26.61 -55.93 -26.80
CA GLY A 447 -27.55 -57.03 -26.60
C GLY A 447 -28.37 -56.89 -25.31
N ARG A 448 -27.71 -56.61 -24.17
CA ARG A 448 -28.40 -56.36 -22.88
C ARG A 448 -29.39 -55.19 -22.95
N TYR A 449 -29.09 -54.17 -23.75
CA TYR A 449 -29.96 -52.99 -23.94
C TYR A 449 -30.96 -53.12 -25.11
N GLY A 450 -31.08 -54.32 -25.69
CA GLY A 450 -31.99 -54.60 -26.81
C GLY A 450 -31.67 -53.83 -28.09
N LYS A 451 -30.43 -53.36 -28.27
CA LYS A 451 -30.03 -52.53 -29.41
C LYS A 451 -29.44 -53.40 -30.52
N LYS A 452 -30.12 -53.40 -31.67
CA LYS A 452 -29.59 -53.96 -32.93
C LYS A 452 -28.61 -52.97 -33.58
N PHE A 453 -27.63 -53.52 -34.28
CA PHE A 453 -26.63 -52.76 -35.02
C PHE A 453 -26.39 -53.38 -36.41
N SER A 454 -25.91 -52.59 -37.35
CA SER A 454 -25.38 -53.06 -38.65
C SER A 454 -23.87 -52.89 -38.70
N ILE A 455 -23.20 -53.66 -39.56
CA ILE A 455 -21.75 -53.59 -39.78
C ILE A 455 -21.48 -53.10 -41.19
N ASN A 456 -20.63 -52.08 -41.32
CA ASN A 456 -20.04 -51.63 -42.58
C ASN A 456 -18.56 -52.01 -42.60
N LYS A 457 -18.16 -52.95 -43.47
CA LYS A 457 -16.77 -53.43 -43.58
C LYS A 457 -15.96 -52.53 -44.51
N ARG A 458 -14.71 -52.26 -44.15
CA ARG A 458 -13.73 -51.53 -44.95
C ARG A 458 -12.37 -52.22 -44.86
N GLU A 459 -11.40 -51.71 -45.60
CA GLU A 459 -10.04 -52.23 -45.57
C GLU A 459 -9.38 -51.94 -44.21
N GLY A 460 -8.88 -52.97 -43.53
CA GLY A 460 -8.23 -52.89 -42.20
C GLY A 460 -9.17 -52.69 -40.99
N TYR A 461 -10.38 -52.17 -41.17
CA TYR A 461 -11.34 -51.91 -40.08
C TYR A 461 -12.79 -52.12 -40.50
N PHE A 462 -13.67 -52.28 -39.50
CA PHE A 462 -15.12 -52.28 -39.71
C PHE A 462 -15.81 -51.31 -38.75
N GLN A 463 -17.02 -50.89 -39.11
CA GLN A 463 -17.78 -49.90 -38.36
C GLN A 463 -19.13 -50.50 -37.94
N ALA A 464 -19.42 -50.48 -36.65
CA ALA A 464 -20.74 -50.80 -36.13
C ALA A 464 -21.61 -49.54 -36.07
N ILE A 465 -22.82 -49.61 -36.60
CA ILE A 465 -23.79 -48.51 -36.67
C ILE A 465 -25.07 -48.93 -35.95
N PHE A 466 -25.52 -48.15 -34.96
CA PHE A 466 -26.70 -48.48 -34.15
C PHE A 466 -27.55 -47.25 -33.83
N CYS A 467 -28.85 -47.48 -33.62
CA CYS A 467 -29.80 -46.43 -33.29
C CYS A 467 -30.00 -46.35 -31.77
N TRP A 468 -29.70 -45.20 -31.18
CA TRP A 468 -29.99 -44.92 -29.76
C TRP A 468 -30.26 -43.42 -29.58
N SER A 469 -31.48 -43.00 -29.89
CA SER A 469 -31.89 -41.59 -30.07
C SER A 469 -31.39 -40.61 -29.01
N TRP A 470 -31.63 -40.89 -27.71
CA TRP A 470 -31.26 -39.97 -26.64
C TRP A 470 -29.73 -39.92 -26.47
N LEU A 471 -29.07 -41.07 -26.45
CA LEU A 471 -27.62 -41.19 -26.30
C LEU A 471 -26.87 -40.53 -27.46
N ALA A 472 -27.35 -40.74 -28.70
CA ALA A 472 -26.79 -40.12 -29.91
C ALA A 472 -26.83 -38.59 -29.85
N ARG A 473 -27.90 -38.02 -29.28
CA ARG A 473 -28.09 -36.56 -29.12
C ARG A 473 -27.25 -35.99 -27.99
N TRP A 474 -27.23 -36.66 -26.84
CA TRP A 474 -26.41 -36.23 -25.71
C TRP A 474 -24.91 -36.31 -26.02
N LEU A 475 -24.42 -37.41 -26.60
CA LEU A 475 -23.02 -37.49 -27.05
C LEU A 475 -22.71 -36.49 -28.18
N LYS A 476 -23.71 -36.09 -28.98
CA LYS A 476 -23.55 -34.99 -29.95
C LYS A 476 -23.38 -33.60 -29.29
N SER A 477 -23.71 -33.42 -28.00
CA SER A 477 -23.37 -32.18 -27.27
C SER A 477 -21.92 -32.15 -26.77
N TRP A 478 -21.24 -33.30 -26.69
CA TRP A 478 -19.83 -33.40 -26.29
C TRP A 478 -18.85 -32.93 -27.38
N ARG A 479 -19.31 -32.70 -28.62
CA ARG A 479 -18.43 -32.54 -29.79
C ARG A 479 -18.49 -31.17 -30.44
N ILE A 480 -17.35 -30.74 -30.98
CA ILE A 480 -17.22 -29.59 -31.88
C ILE A 480 -16.74 -30.14 -33.23
N GLY A 481 -17.65 -30.29 -34.19
CA GLY A 481 -17.41 -31.12 -35.38
C GLY A 481 -17.40 -32.62 -35.04
N ASN A 482 -16.70 -33.45 -35.82
CA ASN A 482 -16.67 -34.90 -35.61
C ASN A 482 -15.54 -35.39 -34.68
N SER A 483 -14.42 -34.65 -34.61
CA SER A 483 -13.15 -35.16 -34.04
C SER A 483 -12.67 -34.42 -32.78
N LYS A 484 -13.25 -33.27 -32.42
CA LYS A 484 -12.97 -32.57 -31.16
C LYS A 484 -14.09 -32.91 -30.17
N LYS A 485 -13.77 -33.59 -29.08
CA LYS A 485 -14.75 -34.11 -28.10
C LYS A 485 -14.31 -33.81 -26.67
N LYS A 486 -15.20 -33.30 -25.83
CA LYS A 486 -14.99 -33.01 -24.40
C LYS A 486 -16.28 -33.35 -23.61
N PRO A 487 -16.17 -34.06 -22.47
CA PRO A 487 -17.30 -34.34 -21.61
C PRO A 487 -17.84 -33.06 -20.93
N PRO A 488 -19.12 -33.03 -20.52
CA PRO A 488 -19.61 -31.99 -19.63
C PRO A 488 -18.98 -32.15 -18.24
N MET A 489 -18.79 -31.04 -17.52
CA MET A 489 -18.00 -30.99 -16.28
C MET A 489 -18.46 -31.99 -15.19
N TRP A 490 -19.76 -32.29 -15.10
CA TRP A 490 -20.28 -33.25 -14.12
C TRP A 490 -19.79 -34.69 -14.36
N VAL A 491 -19.47 -35.07 -15.61
CA VAL A 491 -18.87 -36.38 -15.93
C VAL A 491 -17.44 -36.45 -15.37
N GLU A 492 -16.73 -35.32 -15.31
CA GLU A 492 -15.42 -35.21 -14.65
C GLU A 492 -15.51 -35.33 -13.13
N LYS A 493 -16.71 -35.28 -12.56
CA LYS A 493 -17.00 -35.40 -11.12
C LYS A 493 -17.74 -36.69 -10.71
N LEU A 494 -18.06 -37.58 -11.65
CA LEU A 494 -18.74 -38.85 -11.36
C LEU A 494 -18.05 -39.70 -10.27
N PRO A 495 -18.78 -40.60 -9.60
CA PRO A 495 -18.20 -41.66 -8.78
C PRO A 495 -17.04 -42.38 -9.49
N ILE A 496 -15.94 -42.61 -8.76
CA ILE A 496 -14.65 -43.08 -9.31
C ILE A 496 -14.81 -44.37 -10.13
N GLN A 497 -15.73 -45.26 -9.76
CA GLN A 497 -16.01 -46.51 -10.49
C GLN A 497 -16.45 -46.27 -11.95
N TYR A 498 -17.30 -45.27 -12.20
CA TYR A 498 -17.77 -44.92 -13.53
C TYR A 498 -16.68 -44.23 -14.34
N GLN A 499 -15.85 -43.41 -13.67
CA GLN A 499 -14.71 -42.76 -14.30
C GLN A 499 -13.63 -43.73 -14.76
N LYS A 500 -13.35 -44.78 -13.97
CA LYS A 500 -12.44 -45.86 -14.36
C LYS A 500 -12.91 -46.53 -15.65
N GLU A 501 -14.17 -46.94 -15.73
CA GLU A 501 -14.70 -47.56 -16.95
C GLU A 501 -14.76 -46.59 -18.15
N LEU A 502 -15.11 -45.32 -17.93
CA LEU A 502 -15.06 -44.27 -18.97
C LEU A 502 -13.66 -44.11 -19.58
N ILE A 503 -12.61 -44.06 -18.74
CA ILE A 503 -11.23 -43.95 -19.21
C ILE A 503 -10.75 -45.25 -19.86
N ARG A 504 -11.13 -46.43 -19.34
CA ARG A 504 -10.84 -47.73 -19.99
C ARG A 504 -11.44 -47.80 -21.39
N GLY A 505 -12.71 -47.39 -21.56
CA GLY A 505 -13.35 -47.33 -22.87
C GLY A 505 -12.62 -46.41 -23.86
N TYR A 506 -12.10 -45.26 -23.41
CA TYR A 506 -11.26 -44.40 -24.24
C TYR A 506 -9.97 -45.15 -24.65
N ILE A 507 -9.26 -45.73 -23.68
CA ILE A 507 -8.01 -46.47 -23.93
C ILE A 507 -8.22 -47.63 -24.91
N ASP A 508 -9.33 -48.36 -24.79
CA ASP A 508 -9.67 -49.46 -25.68
C ASP A 508 -9.97 -48.99 -27.13
N ALA A 509 -10.36 -47.72 -27.34
CA ALA A 509 -10.69 -47.18 -28.66
C ALA A 509 -9.53 -46.48 -29.38
N ASP A 510 -8.71 -45.71 -28.65
CA ASP A 510 -7.69 -44.80 -29.23
C ASP A 510 -6.43 -44.71 -28.34
N GLY A 511 -6.26 -45.67 -27.44
CA GLY A 511 -5.11 -45.80 -26.56
C GLY A 511 -4.04 -46.75 -27.10
N TRP A 512 -2.79 -46.43 -26.78
CA TRP A 512 -1.65 -47.27 -27.08
C TRP A 512 -0.91 -47.60 -25.78
N ILE A 513 -0.88 -48.89 -25.43
CA ILE A 513 -0.18 -49.42 -24.27
C ILE A 513 1.22 -49.85 -24.71
N ASP A 514 2.22 -49.07 -24.30
CA ASP A 514 3.63 -49.30 -24.57
C ASP A 514 4.22 -50.21 -23.50
N TYR A 515 4.16 -51.52 -23.70
CA TYR A 515 4.78 -52.49 -22.79
C TYR A 515 6.31 -52.35 -22.72
N SER A 516 6.96 -51.86 -23.77
CA SER A 516 8.41 -51.65 -23.83
C SER A 516 8.85 -50.47 -22.95
N ASN A 517 8.13 -49.35 -22.97
CA ASN A 517 8.40 -48.19 -22.12
C ASN A 517 7.60 -48.15 -20.82
N ASN A 518 6.70 -49.11 -20.59
CA ASN A 518 5.75 -49.17 -19.48
C ASN A 518 4.95 -47.86 -19.37
N GLU A 519 4.25 -47.49 -20.44
CA GLU A 519 3.49 -46.24 -20.56
C GLU A 519 2.17 -46.41 -21.32
N VAL A 520 1.09 -45.85 -20.80
CA VAL A 520 -0.16 -45.71 -21.55
C VAL A 520 -0.15 -44.34 -22.23
N ARG A 521 -0.48 -44.30 -23.53
CA ARG A 521 -0.58 -43.09 -24.34
C ARG A 521 -1.98 -42.96 -24.92
N LEU A 522 -2.61 -41.80 -24.75
CA LEU A 522 -3.80 -41.37 -25.46
C LEU A 522 -3.41 -40.23 -26.41
N THR A 523 -3.81 -40.31 -27.67
CA THR A 523 -3.52 -39.25 -28.67
C THR A 523 -4.80 -38.47 -28.96
N SER A 524 -4.72 -37.15 -29.11
CA SER A 524 -5.89 -36.37 -29.57
C SER A 524 -5.47 -35.08 -30.27
N ILE A 525 -6.29 -34.62 -31.21
CA ILE A 525 -6.17 -33.26 -31.79
C ILE A 525 -6.80 -32.18 -30.89
N TYR A 526 -7.44 -32.56 -29.78
CA TYR A 526 -8.19 -31.65 -28.93
C TYR A 526 -7.68 -31.67 -27.48
N LEU A 527 -6.77 -30.73 -27.20
CA LEU A 527 -6.13 -30.54 -25.89
C LEU A 527 -7.14 -30.44 -24.73
N GLU A 528 -8.24 -29.71 -24.93
CA GLU A 528 -9.33 -29.56 -23.96
C GLU A 528 -9.99 -30.90 -23.55
N GLY A 529 -10.09 -31.86 -24.48
CA GLY A 529 -10.51 -33.23 -24.16
C GLY A 529 -9.49 -33.95 -23.27
N LEU A 530 -8.20 -33.84 -23.60
CA LEU A 530 -7.12 -34.46 -22.81
C LEU A 530 -6.93 -33.79 -21.44
N LEU A 531 -7.17 -32.49 -21.30
CA LEU A 531 -7.18 -31.81 -20.00
C LEU A 531 -8.29 -32.35 -19.09
N SER A 532 -9.43 -32.70 -19.68
CA SER A 532 -10.54 -33.36 -18.97
C SER A 532 -10.16 -34.78 -18.53
N VAL A 533 -9.49 -35.55 -19.41
CA VAL A 533 -8.89 -36.85 -19.04
C VAL A 533 -7.83 -36.70 -17.94
N ARG A 534 -6.98 -35.67 -17.98
CA ARG A 534 -5.97 -35.37 -16.93
C ARG A 534 -6.62 -35.14 -15.57
N ARG A 535 -7.72 -34.37 -15.50
CA ARG A 535 -8.46 -34.14 -14.25
C ARG A 535 -9.08 -35.42 -13.72
N ILE A 536 -9.75 -36.20 -14.57
CA ILE A 536 -10.31 -37.52 -14.21
C ILE A 536 -9.22 -38.47 -13.68
N LEU A 537 -8.10 -38.60 -14.39
CA LEU A 537 -6.97 -39.43 -13.94
C LEU A 537 -6.41 -38.95 -12.59
N SER A 538 -6.40 -37.63 -12.34
CA SER A 538 -5.93 -37.08 -11.07
C SER A 538 -6.86 -37.46 -9.90
N ARG A 539 -8.18 -37.40 -10.09
CA ARG A 539 -9.16 -37.91 -9.10
C ARG A 539 -9.02 -39.41 -8.84
N ILE A 540 -8.66 -40.20 -9.86
CA ILE A 540 -8.37 -41.64 -9.73
C ILE A 540 -7.03 -41.90 -8.99
N GLY A 541 -6.16 -40.88 -8.84
CA GLY A 541 -4.83 -41.02 -8.23
C GLY A 541 -3.72 -41.38 -9.22
N ILE A 542 -3.91 -41.08 -10.52
CA ILE A 542 -2.96 -41.36 -11.61
C ILE A 542 -2.35 -40.03 -12.11
N PRO A 543 -1.10 -39.69 -11.73
CA PRO A 543 -0.43 -38.54 -12.31
C PRO A 543 -0.12 -38.79 -13.79
N SER A 544 -0.59 -37.88 -14.63
CA SER A 544 -0.39 -37.92 -16.08
C SER A 544 0.45 -36.72 -16.56
N THR A 545 0.87 -36.74 -17.83
CA THR A 545 1.52 -35.61 -18.50
C THR A 545 0.97 -35.46 -19.91
N ILE A 546 0.71 -34.24 -20.38
CA ILE A 546 0.32 -33.95 -21.76
C ILE A 546 1.50 -33.31 -22.48
N ARG A 547 1.80 -33.77 -23.70
CA ARG A 547 2.88 -33.26 -24.55
C ARG A 547 2.33 -32.85 -25.92
N LYS A 548 2.91 -31.80 -26.50
CA LYS A 548 2.68 -31.43 -27.90
C LYS A 548 3.37 -32.47 -28.79
N GLY A 549 2.63 -33.09 -29.71
CA GLY A 549 3.16 -34.02 -30.70
C GLY A 549 3.84 -33.29 -31.88
N SER A 550 4.27 -34.06 -32.89
CA SER A 550 4.89 -33.52 -34.11
C SER A 550 4.09 -32.39 -34.74
N GLU A 551 4.78 -31.43 -35.36
CA GLU A 551 4.14 -30.25 -35.94
C GLU A 551 3.24 -30.58 -37.15
N PRO A 552 2.18 -29.77 -37.38
CA PRO A 552 1.36 -29.81 -38.59
C PRO A 552 2.19 -29.85 -39.88
N ARG A 553 2.07 -30.96 -40.61
CA ARG A 553 2.57 -31.09 -41.99
C ARG A 553 1.41 -30.99 -42.98
N LYS A 554 1.66 -30.31 -44.09
CA LYS A 554 0.85 -30.44 -45.31
C LYS A 554 1.36 -31.65 -46.08
N GLY A 555 0.47 -32.49 -46.57
CA GLY A 555 0.82 -33.64 -47.41
C GLY A 555 -0.32 -34.02 -48.34
N TYR A 556 -0.07 -34.95 -49.24
CA TYR A 556 -1.10 -35.53 -50.10
C TYR A 556 -1.33 -36.99 -49.71
N ILE A 557 -2.60 -37.39 -49.62
CA ILE A 557 -3.01 -38.80 -49.56
C ILE A 557 -4.12 -38.94 -50.61
N ASP A 558 -3.99 -39.91 -51.51
CA ASP A 558 -4.92 -40.19 -52.62
C ASP A 558 -5.32 -38.92 -53.41
N GLY A 559 -4.32 -38.12 -53.77
CA GLY A 559 -4.50 -36.86 -54.52
C GLY A 559 -5.12 -35.70 -53.74
N ARG A 560 -5.52 -35.90 -52.47
CA ARG A 560 -6.13 -34.84 -51.63
C ARG A 560 -5.09 -34.18 -50.75
N LEU A 561 -5.07 -32.85 -50.75
CA LEU A 561 -4.27 -32.06 -49.80
C LEU A 561 -4.83 -32.24 -48.38
N ILE A 562 -4.03 -32.77 -47.48
CA ILE A 562 -4.35 -32.95 -46.06
C ILE A 562 -3.46 -32.04 -45.22
N ASN A 563 -4.07 -31.08 -44.54
CA ASN A 563 -3.46 -30.37 -43.42
C ASN A 563 -3.59 -31.24 -42.16
N SER A 564 -2.51 -31.88 -41.73
CA SER A 564 -2.52 -32.56 -40.43
C SER A 564 -2.62 -31.53 -39.29
N GLN A 565 -3.55 -31.72 -38.36
CA GLN A 565 -3.72 -30.82 -37.20
C GLN A 565 -2.74 -31.16 -36.08
N GLN A 566 -2.46 -30.18 -35.22
CA GLN A 566 -1.61 -30.39 -34.04
C GLN A 566 -2.17 -31.51 -33.16
N LYS A 567 -1.39 -32.58 -32.98
CA LYS A 567 -1.69 -33.67 -32.05
C LYS A 567 -1.09 -33.40 -30.68
N TYR A 568 -1.71 -33.98 -29.65
CA TYR A 568 -1.26 -33.97 -28.27
C TYR A 568 -1.29 -35.40 -27.74
N ASP A 569 -0.26 -35.77 -26.99
CA ASP A 569 -0.12 -37.07 -26.33
C ASP A 569 -0.36 -36.87 -24.83
N LEU A 570 -1.43 -37.43 -24.27
CA LEU A 570 -1.53 -37.66 -22.82
C LEU A 570 -0.85 -38.99 -22.49
N ARG A 571 -0.01 -39.00 -21.46
CA ARG A 571 0.82 -40.15 -21.06
C ARG A 571 0.82 -40.35 -19.55
N PHE A 572 0.70 -41.58 -19.09
CA PHE A 572 0.82 -41.95 -17.68
C PHE A 572 1.45 -43.34 -17.49
N ARG A 573 1.98 -43.59 -16.29
CA ARG A 573 2.71 -44.82 -15.91
C ARG A 573 2.41 -45.24 -14.48
N LYS A 574 2.68 -44.35 -13.52
CA LYS A 574 2.40 -44.57 -12.09
C LYS A 574 0.91 -44.81 -11.90
N ASN A 575 0.57 -45.82 -11.11
CA ASN A 575 -0.79 -46.20 -10.72
C ASN A 575 -1.73 -46.64 -11.88
N ALA A 576 -1.23 -47.01 -13.06
CA ALA A 576 -2.05 -47.52 -14.16
C ALA A 576 -2.82 -48.81 -13.81
N ASN A 577 -2.35 -49.58 -12.84
CA ASN A 577 -3.05 -50.73 -12.26
C ASN A 577 -4.41 -50.37 -11.65
N LEU A 578 -4.65 -49.10 -11.25
CA LEU A 578 -5.97 -48.64 -10.80
C LEU A 578 -7.04 -48.65 -11.90
N LEU A 579 -6.64 -48.73 -13.18
CA LEU A 579 -7.48 -48.97 -14.36
C LEU A 579 -7.46 -50.44 -14.83
N GLY A 580 -6.83 -51.34 -14.07
CA GLY A 580 -6.64 -52.74 -14.46
C GLY A 580 -5.58 -52.95 -15.56
N ILE A 581 -4.67 -51.99 -15.76
CA ILE A 581 -3.56 -52.10 -16.72
C ILE A 581 -2.28 -52.41 -15.94
N ASP A 582 -1.78 -53.64 -16.04
CA ASP A 582 -0.52 -54.03 -15.40
C ASP A 582 0.67 -53.68 -16.31
N ILE A 583 1.49 -52.74 -15.85
CA ILE A 583 2.75 -52.31 -16.47
C ILE A 583 3.82 -52.25 -15.39
N LYS A 584 5.01 -52.81 -15.68
CA LYS A 584 6.07 -52.95 -14.67
C LYS A 584 6.53 -51.59 -14.18
N LYS A 585 6.67 -51.44 -12.85
CA LYS A 585 7.25 -50.25 -12.22
C LYS A 585 8.68 -50.03 -12.74
N SER A 586 8.86 -49.00 -13.57
CA SER A 586 10.18 -48.61 -14.08
C SER A 586 10.86 -47.66 -13.08
N CYS A 587 11.87 -48.16 -12.37
CA CYS A 587 12.68 -47.38 -11.42
C CYS A 587 13.67 -46.41 -12.10
N ARG A 588 13.63 -46.26 -13.43
CA ARG A 588 14.69 -45.62 -14.23
C ARG A 588 14.82 -44.10 -14.04
N TYR A 589 13.91 -43.46 -13.31
CA TYR A 589 13.92 -42.02 -13.05
C TYR A 589 13.54 -41.69 -11.60
N ASN A 590 14.53 -41.57 -10.71
CA ASN A 590 14.40 -41.08 -9.33
C ASN A 590 14.06 -39.57 -9.24
N TYR A 591 13.47 -38.98 -10.28
CA TYR A 591 13.14 -37.55 -10.32
C TYR A 591 11.67 -37.35 -10.72
N VAL A 592 10.84 -37.12 -9.71
CA VAL A 592 9.39 -37.14 -9.83
C VAL A 592 8.88 -35.78 -10.34
N ARG A 593 8.90 -35.59 -11.66
CA ARG A 593 8.52 -34.30 -12.31
C ARG A 593 7.04 -33.92 -12.14
N THR A 594 6.18 -34.90 -11.87
CA THR A 594 4.75 -34.71 -11.62
C THR A 594 4.26 -35.82 -10.68
N PHE A 595 3.52 -35.49 -9.63
CA PHE A 595 2.96 -36.45 -8.67
C PHE A 595 1.66 -35.95 -8.05
N ILE A 596 1.00 -36.83 -7.29
CA ILE A 596 -0.21 -36.52 -6.52
C ILE A 596 0.12 -36.81 -5.05
N GLU A 597 -0.14 -35.83 -4.18
CA GLU A 597 0.10 -35.85 -2.74
C GLU A 597 -0.73 -34.73 -2.09
N ASP A 598 -1.24 -34.94 -0.87
CA ASP A 598 -2.01 -33.96 -0.08
C ASP A 598 -3.24 -33.35 -0.79
N GLY A 599 -3.81 -34.07 -1.76
CA GLY A 599 -4.92 -33.59 -2.58
C GLY A 599 -4.54 -32.68 -3.74
N TYR A 600 -3.24 -32.47 -3.99
CA TYR A 600 -2.73 -31.67 -5.11
C TYR A 600 -2.01 -32.54 -6.14
N LEU A 601 -2.16 -32.16 -7.42
CA LEU A 601 -1.32 -32.60 -8.52
C LEU A 601 -0.14 -31.63 -8.66
N TRP A 602 0.99 -31.99 -8.07
CA TRP A 602 2.21 -31.20 -8.08
C TRP A 602 2.92 -31.30 -9.43
N SER A 603 3.17 -30.14 -10.07
CA SER A 603 3.77 -30.02 -11.39
C SER A 603 5.02 -29.15 -11.32
N LYS A 604 6.19 -29.75 -11.59
CA LYS A 604 7.48 -29.06 -11.41
C LYS A 604 7.68 -27.94 -12.44
N ILE A 605 8.25 -26.82 -12.03
CA ILE A 605 8.68 -25.77 -12.97
C ILE A 605 9.78 -26.33 -13.89
N ARG A 606 9.61 -26.08 -15.20
CA ARG A 606 10.49 -26.54 -16.28
C ARG A 606 11.36 -25.40 -16.82
N SER A 607 10.78 -24.21 -16.98
CA SER A 607 11.50 -23.00 -17.38
C SER A 607 10.68 -21.75 -17.05
N THR A 608 11.38 -20.68 -16.69
CA THR A 608 10.87 -19.31 -16.55
C THR A 608 11.44 -18.45 -17.68
N LYS A 609 10.75 -17.36 -18.04
CA LYS A 609 11.26 -16.31 -18.93
C LYS A 609 10.54 -15.00 -18.63
N GLU A 610 11.27 -13.93 -18.39
CA GLU A 610 10.67 -12.58 -18.32
C GLU A 610 10.14 -12.12 -19.69
N ILE A 611 9.07 -11.32 -19.64
CA ILE A 611 8.42 -10.71 -20.80
C ILE A 611 7.98 -9.29 -20.39
N GLU A 612 8.31 -8.33 -21.24
CA GLU A 612 7.97 -6.92 -21.11
C GLU A 612 6.64 -6.61 -21.84
N GLU A 613 5.94 -5.58 -21.39
CA GLU A 613 4.80 -4.94 -22.10
C GLU A 613 3.63 -5.87 -22.54
N GLU A 614 3.17 -6.77 -21.66
CA GLU A 614 2.04 -7.68 -21.95
C GLU A 614 0.70 -7.18 -21.37
N ILE A 615 -0.42 -7.65 -21.96
CA ILE A 615 -1.76 -7.37 -21.43
C ILE A 615 -2.14 -8.40 -20.37
N PHE A 616 -2.48 -7.88 -19.20
CA PHE A 616 -2.62 -8.57 -17.93
C PHE A 616 -3.99 -8.28 -17.31
N VAL A 617 -4.73 -9.33 -16.98
CA VAL A 617 -6.09 -9.27 -16.41
C VAL A 617 -6.09 -9.77 -14.97
N PRO A 618 -6.48 -8.94 -14.00
CA PRO A 618 -6.71 -9.34 -12.63
C PRO A 618 -8.15 -9.75 -12.43
N ILE A 619 -8.38 -10.58 -11.42
CA ILE A 619 -9.71 -10.96 -10.97
C ILE A 619 -9.78 -10.88 -9.45
N LYS A 620 -10.99 -10.85 -8.90
CA LYS A 620 -11.26 -10.99 -7.47
C LYS A 620 -12.26 -12.10 -7.27
N THR A 621 -11.85 -13.14 -6.57
CA THR A 621 -12.73 -14.20 -6.08
C THR A 621 -13.05 -14.01 -4.60
N GLU A 622 -14.11 -14.66 -4.13
CA GLU A 622 -14.63 -14.49 -2.77
C GLU A 622 -13.67 -14.99 -1.69
N ASN A 623 -12.89 -16.04 -1.99
CA ASN A 623 -11.97 -16.70 -1.05
C ASN A 623 -10.50 -16.28 -1.25
N SER A 624 -10.26 -15.19 -1.97
CA SER A 624 -8.92 -14.71 -2.36
C SER A 624 -8.04 -15.72 -3.12
N THR A 625 -8.62 -16.79 -3.66
CA THR A 625 -7.91 -17.79 -4.48
C THR A 625 -8.73 -18.25 -5.68
N TYR A 626 -8.06 -18.80 -6.69
CA TYR A 626 -8.68 -19.39 -7.87
C TYR A 626 -7.74 -20.35 -8.59
N THR A 627 -8.32 -21.23 -9.42
CA THR A 627 -7.58 -22.32 -10.07
C THR A 627 -7.39 -22.03 -11.56
N THR A 628 -6.13 -21.98 -12.01
CA THR A 628 -5.78 -22.00 -13.44
C THR A 628 -5.41 -23.41 -13.87
N TYR A 629 -5.03 -23.60 -15.15
CA TYR A 629 -4.51 -24.90 -15.56
C TYR A 629 -3.14 -25.24 -14.94
N PHE A 630 -2.37 -24.24 -14.51
CA PHE A 630 -1.09 -24.45 -13.84
C PHE A 630 -1.25 -24.86 -12.38
N GLY A 631 -2.12 -24.17 -11.64
CA GLY A 631 -2.44 -24.54 -10.26
C GLY A 631 -3.31 -23.54 -9.51
N LEU A 632 -3.33 -23.68 -8.19
CA LEU A 632 -3.98 -22.75 -7.28
C LEU A 632 -3.18 -21.44 -7.22
N SER A 633 -3.87 -20.32 -7.45
CA SER A 633 -3.33 -18.97 -7.40
C SER A 633 -4.06 -18.14 -6.33
N HIS A 634 -3.38 -17.15 -5.77
CA HIS A 634 -3.94 -16.21 -4.80
C HIS A 634 -4.20 -14.84 -5.45
N ASN A 635 -5.10 -14.04 -4.87
CA ASN A 635 -5.19 -12.60 -5.12
C ASN A 635 -3.90 -11.91 -4.61
N CYS A 636 -3.76 -10.59 -4.75
CA CYS A 636 -2.52 -9.92 -4.31
C CYS A 636 -2.79 -8.53 -3.73
N ASP A 637 -2.21 -8.28 -2.56
CA ASP A 637 -2.24 -7.05 -1.75
C ASP A 637 -0.94 -6.99 -0.91
N ASP A 638 -0.42 -5.79 -0.62
CA ASP A 638 0.42 -5.35 0.54
C ASP A 638 1.21 -4.05 0.23
N LEU A 639 1.43 -3.18 1.24
CA LEU A 639 2.55 -2.24 1.37
C LEU A 639 2.79 -1.87 2.85
N GLU A 640 4.05 -1.57 3.12
CA GLU A 640 4.67 -0.82 4.22
C GLU A 640 4.56 -1.32 5.67
N ASP A 641 5.75 -1.33 6.27
CA ASP A 641 6.09 -1.35 7.68
C ASP A 641 7.40 -0.55 7.79
N SER A 642 7.82 -0.22 9.01
CA SER A 642 9.08 0.41 9.39
C SER A 642 10.35 -0.13 8.69
N GLU A 643 10.37 -1.39 8.24
CA GLU A 643 11.48 -1.93 7.43
C GLU A 643 11.49 -1.43 5.97
N MET A 644 10.33 -1.13 5.38
CA MET A 644 10.21 -0.78 3.96
C MET A 644 10.78 0.62 3.64
N VAL A 645 10.84 1.51 4.63
CA VAL A 645 11.44 2.86 4.51
C VAL A 645 12.97 2.80 4.27
N ARG A 646 13.64 1.69 4.61
CA ARG A 646 15.10 1.56 4.48
C ARG A 646 15.61 1.39 3.03
N SER A 647 14.74 0.97 2.11
CA SER A 647 15.09 0.67 0.71
C SER A 647 14.73 1.84 -0.22
N GLN A 648 15.63 2.22 -1.13
CA GLN A 648 15.33 3.24 -2.16
C GLN A 648 14.25 2.76 -3.13
N ALA A 649 14.36 1.51 -3.61
CA ALA A 649 13.42 0.92 -4.56
C ALA A 649 11.99 0.81 -3.99
N SER A 650 11.87 0.49 -2.70
CA SER A 650 10.58 0.46 -2.00
C SER A 650 9.96 1.86 -1.96
N ARG A 651 10.70 2.85 -1.44
CA ARG A 651 10.25 4.26 -1.37
C ARG A 651 9.80 4.81 -2.74
N ASP A 652 10.55 4.50 -3.80
CA ASP A 652 10.21 4.91 -5.16
C ASP A 652 8.96 4.18 -5.71
N PHE A 653 8.76 2.90 -5.41
CA PHE A 653 7.52 2.20 -5.75
C PHE A 653 6.30 2.85 -5.06
N ILE A 654 6.38 3.12 -3.76
CA ILE A 654 5.26 3.65 -2.99
C ILE A 654 4.89 5.04 -3.46
N ARG A 655 5.88 5.92 -3.61
CA ARG A 655 5.64 7.31 -4.00
C ARG A 655 5.29 7.42 -5.48
N ASN A 656 6.09 6.81 -6.36
CA ASN A 656 6.01 7.06 -7.81
C ASN A 656 5.12 6.06 -8.56
N GLN A 657 4.90 4.85 -8.05
CA GLN A 657 4.03 3.84 -8.70
C GLN A 657 2.67 3.72 -8.00
N TRP A 658 2.61 3.49 -6.69
CA TRP A 658 1.34 3.34 -5.98
C TRP A 658 0.67 4.70 -5.74
N PHE A 659 1.29 5.60 -4.98
CA PHE A 659 0.64 6.85 -4.61
C PHE A 659 0.34 7.74 -5.83
N ASN A 660 1.35 8.05 -6.63
CA ASN A 660 1.21 8.96 -7.77
C ASN A 660 0.36 8.38 -8.91
N LYS A 661 0.36 7.05 -9.17
CA LYS A 661 -0.36 6.48 -10.32
C LYS A 661 -1.60 5.67 -9.97
N ASP A 662 -1.72 5.16 -8.75
CA ASP A 662 -2.86 4.38 -8.26
C ASP A 662 -3.79 5.28 -7.41
N VAL A 663 -3.32 5.75 -6.25
CA VAL A 663 -4.11 6.54 -5.29
C VAL A 663 -4.56 7.88 -5.90
N MET A 664 -3.64 8.66 -6.47
CA MET A 664 -3.94 10.00 -6.98
C MET A 664 -4.91 10.04 -8.16
N PHE A 665 -4.96 8.96 -8.95
CA PHE A 665 -5.91 8.78 -10.04
C PHE A 665 -7.18 8.02 -9.61
N ALA A 666 -7.43 7.89 -8.30
CA ALA A 666 -8.63 7.26 -7.78
C ALA A 666 -9.91 7.90 -8.35
N GLY A 667 -9.93 9.22 -8.52
CA GLY A 667 -11.09 9.93 -9.07
C GLY A 667 -11.42 9.65 -10.54
N GLY A 668 -10.51 9.05 -11.33
CA GLY A 668 -10.65 8.91 -12.77
C GLY A 668 -9.88 9.99 -13.54
N GLU A 669 -10.58 10.74 -14.40
CA GLU A 669 -10.00 11.83 -15.19
C GLU A 669 -9.58 13.04 -14.32
N GLU A 670 -8.70 13.87 -14.90
CA GLU A 670 -8.19 15.08 -14.27
C GLU A 670 -9.34 16.07 -13.99
N GLY A 671 -9.54 16.45 -12.72
CA GLY A 671 -10.65 17.30 -12.29
C GLY A 671 -11.82 16.59 -11.60
N SER A 672 -11.74 15.29 -11.32
CA SER A 672 -12.76 14.54 -10.56
C SER A 672 -13.04 15.10 -9.13
N PRO A 673 -14.27 15.02 -8.59
CA PRO A 673 -14.64 15.52 -7.27
C PRO A 673 -14.20 14.64 -6.07
N THR A 674 -13.13 13.85 -6.20
CA THR A 674 -12.61 12.99 -5.13
C THR A 674 -11.76 13.77 -4.14
N ASP A 675 -12.18 13.80 -2.87
CA ASP A 675 -11.43 14.43 -1.80
C ASP A 675 -10.43 13.43 -1.17
N PHE A 676 -9.20 13.86 -0.97
CA PHE A 676 -8.12 13.10 -0.33
C PHE A 676 -7.73 13.77 0.99
N PHE A 677 -7.81 13.03 2.09
CA PHE A 677 -7.37 13.45 3.41
C PHE A 677 -6.35 12.44 3.93
N ILE A 678 -5.09 12.87 4.03
CA ILE A 678 -3.99 12.05 4.55
C ILE A 678 -3.51 12.69 5.83
N ILE A 679 -3.62 11.94 6.92
CA ILE A 679 -3.16 12.35 8.25
C ILE A 679 -2.26 11.26 8.83
N GLY A 680 -1.15 11.67 9.43
CA GLY A 680 -0.17 10.72 9.97
C GLY A 680 0.89 11.42 10.80
N THR A 681 1.92 10.67 11.15
CA THR A 681 3.17 11.21 11.70
C THR A 681 4.27 11.07 10.65
N VAL A 682 5.20 12.02 10.58
CA VAL A 682 6.31 11.95 9.62
C VAL A 682 7.34 10.93 10.10
N LEU A 683 7.53 9.84 9.37
CA LEU A 683 8.47 8.76 9.72
C LEU A 683 9.91 8.99 9.22
N GLY A 684 10.15 10.01 8.38
CA GLY A 684 11.47 10.30 7.81
C GLY A 684 11.41 11.27 6.62
N LYS A 685 12.57 11.75 6.15
CA LYS A 685 12.71 12.78 5.09
C LYS A 685 12.06 12.36 3.78
N ASP A 686 12.22 11.08 3.43
CA ASP A 686 11.71 10.47 2.18
C ASP A 686 10.36 9.77 2.33
N ALA A 687 9.75 9.77 3.53
CA ALA A 687 8.43 9.21 3.74
C ALA A 687 7.39 9.95 2.87
N LEU A 688 6.38 9.23 2.38
CA LEU A 688 5.33 9.78 1.52
C LEU A 688 4.70 11.05 2.13
N LEU A 689 4.35 11.02 3.41
CA LEU A 689 3.78 12.19 4.10
C LEU A 689 4.75 13.38 4.15
N SER A 690 6.05 13.16 4.32
CA SER A 690 7.06 14.23 4.26
C SER A 690 7.07 14.90 2.89
N ALA A 691 7.00 14.10 1.82
CA ALA A 691 6.96 14.61 0.46
C ALA A 691 5.67 15.39 0.16
N LEU A 692 4.50 14.91 0.62
CA LEU A 692 3.21 15.60 0.44
C LEU A 692 3.09 16.90 1.25
N LEU A 693 3.92 17.07 2.28
CA LEU A 693 4.00 18.31 3.05
C LEU A 693 4.82 19.39 2.35
N ASP A 694 5.66 19.02 1.38
CA ASP A 694 6.54 19.89 0.62
C ASP A 694 5.82 20.40 -0.64
N SER A 695 5.40 21.66 -0.59
CA SER A 695 4.68 22.32 -1.69
C SER A 695 5.51 22.51 -2.97
N SER A 696 6.83 22.30 -2.93
CA SER A 696 7.65 22.25 -4.15
C SER A 696 7.53 20.92 -4.90
N LYS A 697 7.22 19.84 -4.18
CA LYS A 697 7.06 18.48 -4.73
C LYS A 697 5.61 18.17 -5.11
N TYR A 698 4.65 18.72 -4.35
CA TYR A 698 3.20 18.51 -4.54
C TYR A 698 2.42 19.82 -4.37
N PRO A 699 2.47 20.74 -5.35
CA PRO A 699 1.91 22.08 -5.23
C PRO A 699 0.38 22.11 -5.10
N GLU A 700 -0.31 21.05 -5.50
CA GLU A 700 -1.77 20.95 -5.41
C GLU A 700 -2.27 20.39 -4.07
N TRP A 701 -1.36 19.98 -3.18
CA TRP A 701 -1.67 19.51 -1.83
C TRP A 701 -1.66 20.65 -0.82
N ARG A 702 -2.74 20.76 -0.03
CA ARG A 702 -2.79 21.68 1.11
C ARG A 702 -2.12 21.01 2.30
N SER A 703 -0.84 21.35 2.52
CA SER A 703 -0.04 20.81 3.60
C SER A 703 -0.19 21.59 4.91
N ARG A 704 -0.15 20.90 6.06
CA ARG A 704 0.03 21.52 7.37
C ARG A 704 0.80 20.58 8.30
N ARG A 705 1.81 21.12 9.00
CA ARG A 705 2.52 20.42 10.07
C ARG A 705 2.07 20.94 11.44
N PHE A 706 1.90 20.03 12.40
CA PHE A 706 1.68 20.32 13.80
C PHE A 706 2.80 19.65 14.62
N LYS A 707 3.32 20.37 15.62
CA LYS A 707 4.30 19.88 16.59
C LYS A 707 3.63 19.77 17.96
N ALA A 708 4.02 18.81 18.79
CA ALA A 708 3.47 18.66 20.14
C ALA A 708 3.86 19.85 21.03
N VAL A 709 5.13 20.25 20.98
CA VAL A 709 5.63 21.51 21.56
C VAL A 709 5.65 22.58 20.46
N LEU A 710 5.02 23.72 20.71
CA LEU A 710 5.06 24.90 19.83
C LEU A 710 6.20 25.82 20.23
N GLU A 711 6.38 26.03 21.54
CA GLU A 711 7.46 26.80 22.16
C GLU A 711 7.94 26.04 23.41
N PHE A 712 9.25 25.82 23.54
CA PHE A 712 9.87 25.18 24.71
C PHE A 712 10.12 26.20 25.81
N SER A 713 10.14 25.75 27.06
CA SER A 713 10.62 26.56 28.19
C SER A 713 12.07 26.97 27.98
N THR A 714 12.38 28.19 28.42
CA THR A 714 13.72 28.75 28.50
C THR A 714 14.40 28.52 29.85
N SER A 715 13.68 27.97 30.85
CA SER A 715 14.22 27.76 32.20
C SER A 715 15.35 26.72 32.20
N PRO A 716 16.50 27.02 32.84
CA PRO A 716 17.63 26.09 32.94
C PRO A 716 17.33 24.89 33.87
N LEU A 717 16.29 24.97 34.71
CA LEU A 717 15.92 23.90 35.65
C LEU A 717 15.56 22.58 34.95
N TRP A 718 15.28 22.59 33.63
CA TRP A 718 15.11 21.38 32.84
C TRP A 718 16.39 20.55 32.69
N ASP A 719 17.57 21.17 32.75
CA ASP A 719 18.84 20.46 32.75
C ASP A 719 19.10 19.80 34.12
N ASP A 720 18.85 20.51 35.22
CA ASP A 720 18.93 19.94 36.58
C ASP A 720 17.95 18.76 36.77
N TRP A 721 16.72 18.93 36.32
CA TRP A 721 15.72 17.86 36.27
C TRP A 721 16.18 16.65 35.44
N ALA A 722 16.85 16.89 34.31
CA ALA A 722 17.37 15.85 33.45
C ALA A 722 18.53 15.07 34.09
N GLU A 723 19.40 15.73 34.87
CA GLU A 723 20.43 15.07 35.68
C GLU A 723 19.81 14.19 36.76
N LEU A 724 18.82 14.71 37.51
CA LEU A 724 18.07 13.93 38.51
C LEU A 724 17.40 12.69 37.88
N TYR A 725 16.68 12.85 36.77
CA TYR A 725 15.97 11.75 36.10
C TYR A 725 16.93 10.66 35.57
N ARG A 726 18.17 11.03 35.20
CA ARG A 726 19.20 10.12 34.68
C ARG A 726 20.09 9.50 35.75
N ASN A 727 20.09 10.01 36.99
CA ASN A 727 20.96 9.56 38.06
C ASN A 727 20.78 8.05 38.35
N ARG A 728 21.78 7.23 38.01
CA ARG A 728 21.67 5.76 38.17
C ARG A 728 21.88 5.27 39.60
N PHE A 729 22.37 6.12 40.50
CA PHE A 729 22.59 5.80 41.91
C PHE A 729 21.34 6.05 42.78
N ASP A 730 20.40 6.84 42.28
CA ASP A 730 19.06 6.96 42.85
C ASP A 730 18.14 5.89 42.23
N LEU A 731 17.54 5.07 43.11
CA LEU A 731 16.58 4.03 42.75
C LEU A 731 15.17 4.59 42.51
N GLU A 732 14.85 5.73 43.11
CA GLU A 732 13.56 6.43 43.02
C GLU A 732 13.61 7.66 42.09
N ARG A 733 14.70 7.80 41.31
CA ARG A 733 15.01 8.95 40.42
C ARG A 733 13.86 9.54 39.60
N GLN A 734 12.88 8.74 39.20
CA GLN A 734 11.70 9.22 38.46
C GLN A 734 10.76 10.02 39.36
N GLU A 735 10.59 9.59 40.61
CA GLU A 735 9.80 10.27 41.64
C GLU A 735 10.58 11.47 42.19
N THR A 736 11.89 11.34 42.41
CA THR A 736 12.78 12.46 42.76
C THR A 736 12.70 13.60 41.74
N ALA A 737 12.84 13.28 40.44
CA ALA A 737 12.73 14.26 39.36
C ALA A 737 11.29 14.78 39.20
N ARG A 738 10.26 13.95 39.45
CA ARG A 738 8.87 14.41 39.45
C ARG A 738 8.62 15.44 40.54
N LYS A 739 9.06 15.15 41.77
CA LYS A 739 8.91 16.07 42.90
C LYS A 739 9.63 17.39 42.63
N PHE A 740 10.86 17.35 42.11
CA PHE A 740 11.58 18.55 41.69
C PHE A 740 10.79 19.40 40.68
N PHE A 741 10.12 18.77 39.71
CA PHE A 741 9.25 19.47 38.77
C PHE A 741 7.98 20.05 39.41
N GLU A 742 7.32 19.35 40.34
CA GLU A 742 6.16 19.90 41.04
C GLU A 742 6.57 21.08 41.95
N ASP A 743 7.72 21.00 42.61
CA ASP A 743 8.28 22.04 43.49
C ASP A 743 8.67 23.34 42.71
N HIS A 744 9.04 23.23 41.43
CA HIS A 744 9.46 24.37 40.56
C HIS A 744 8.54 24.58 39.35
N ARG A 745 7.28 24.10 39.43
CA ARG A 745 6.38 23.93 38.29
C ARG A 745 6.10 25.20 37.49
N GLU A 746 6.03 26.36 38.15
CA GLU A 746 5.72 27.63 37.49
C GLU A 746 6.89 28.10 36.60
N GLU A 747 8.12 28.11 37.13
CA GLU A 747 9.32 28.48 36.39
C GLU A 747 9.63 27.46 35.27
N MET A 748 9.51 26.17 35.54
CA MET A 748 9.73 25.12 34.54
C MET A 748 8.68 25.12 33.40
N LEU A 749 7.55 25.79 33.58
CA LEU A 749 6.52 25.95 32.53
C LEU A 749 6.50 27.36 31.92
N GLU A 750 7.38 28.27 32.35
CA GLU A 750 7.48 29.62 31.81
C GLU A 750 7.73 29.60 30.30
N ASP A 751 7.03 30.49 29.58
CA ASP A 751 6.96 30.61 28.12
C ASP A 751 6.58 29.33 27.32
N THR A 752 6.22 28.23 27.97
CA THR A 752 5.84 27.00 27.26
C THR A 752 4.54 27.14 26.49
N LYS A 753 4.51 26.64 25.24
CA LYS A 753 3.27 26.47 24.47
C LYS A 753 3.19 25.06 23.92
N VAL A 754 2.13 24.34 24.30
CA VAL A 754 1.88 22.94 23.92
C VAL A 754 0.60 22.83 23.09
N LEU A 755 0.59 21.92 22.12
CA LEU A 755 -0.52 21.73 21.17
C LEU A 755 -1.79 21.21 21.85
N TRP A 756 -1.63 20.30 22.82
CA TRP A 756 -2.73 19.64 23.54
C TRP A 756 -2.35 19.41 25.02
N PRO A 757 -2.39 20.44 25.87
CA PRO A 757 -1.93 20.36 27.27
C PRO A 757 -2.57 19.22 28.07
N ASP A 758 -3.87 18.98 27.89
CA ASP A 758 -4.65 18.00 28.66
C ASP A 758 -4.45 16.54 28.20
N GLY A 759 -4.05 16.34 26.94
CA GLY A 759 -3.86 15.01 26.35
C GLY A 759 -2.40 14.59 26.17
N ASP A 760 -1.48 15.55 26.04
CA ASP A 760 -0.05 15.32 25.86
C ASP A 760 0.76 16.41 26.61
N PRO A 761 0.79 16.38 27.97
CA PRO A 761 1.36 17.46 28.79
C PRO A 761 2.86 17.69 28.56
N TYR A 762 3.32 18.93 28.77
CA TYR A 762 4.72 19.32 28.55
C TYR A 762 5.73 18.43 29.31
N TYR A 763 5.42 18.07 30.56
CA TYR A 763 6.27 17.17 31.37
C TYR A 763 6.50 15.81 30.69
N ASN A 764 5.46 15.20 30.12
CA ASN A 764 5.57 13.94 29.41
C ASN A 764 6.37 14.10 28.10
N LEU A 765 6.19 15.23 27.40
CA LEU A 765 6.96 15.57 26.20
C LEU A 765 8.45 15.76 26.51
N MET A 766 8.80 16.33 27.66
CA MET A 766 10.18 16.46 28.11
C MET A 766 10.78 15.10 28.54
N ILE A 767 10.00 14.21 29.15
CA ILE A 767 10.40 12.81 29.38
C ILE A 767 10.67 12.08 28.06
N ASP A 768 9.78 12.20 27.07
CA ASP A 768 9.95 11.55 25.76
C ASP A 768 11.21 12.09 25.05
N LYS A 769 11.42 13.42 25.06
CA LYS A 769 12.63 14.09 24.56
C LYS A 769 13.91 13.60 25.24
N LEU A 770 13.88 13.38 26.55
CA LEU A 770 15.04 12.96 27.34
C LEU A 770 15.41 11.48 27.13
N LYS A 771 14.41 10.63 26.88
CA LYS A 771 14.55 9.18 26.65
C LYS A 771 15.07 8.87 25.24
N ASP A 772 14.45 9.46 24.22
CA ASP A 772 14.78 9.24 22.82
C ASP A 772 14.51 10.52 22.02
N LEU A 773 15.56 11.30 21.79
CA LEU A 773 15.47 12.53 21.00
C LEU A 773 15.10 12.24 19.53
N SER A 774 15.51 11.10 18.96
CA SER A 774 15.15 10.74 17.58
C SER A 774 13.66 10.49 17.46
N GLY A 775 13.14 9.63 18.34
CA GLY A 775 11.74 9.28 18.45
C GLY A 775 10.90 10.52 18.76
N PHE A 776 11.34 11.38 19.67
CA PHE A 776 10.64 12.64 19.98
C PHE A 776 10.56 13.60 18.78
N LEU A 777 11.67 13.89 18.10
CA LEU A 777 11.68 14.79 16.94
C LEU A 777 10.79 14.26 15.80
N THR A 778 10.85 12.94 15.57
CA THR A 778 10.06 12.27 14.53
C THR A 778 8.57 12.20 14.91
N GLU A 779 8.25 11.59 16.06
CA GLU A 779 6.88 11.22 16.45
C GLU A 779 6.08 12.35 17.09
N LYS A 780 6.75 13.25 17.82
CA LYS A 780 6.10 14.38 18.53
C LYS A 780 6.25 15.70 17.77
N MET A 781 7.40 15.94 17.12
CA MET A 781 7.66 17.21 16.42
C MET A 781 7.43 17.16 14.90
N ASN A 782 7.24 15.97 14.30
CA ASN A 782 7.11 15.79 12.85
C ASN A 782 8.30 16.36 12.04
N GLU A 783 9.49 16.26 12.62
CA GLU A 783 10.77 16.66 12.04
C GLU A 783 11.48 15.44 11.47
N SER A 784 12.14 15.63 10.31
CA SER A 784 12.66 14.52 9.51
C SER A 784 14.17 14.34 9.70
N VAL A 785 14.56 13.99 10.93
CA VAL A 785 15.95 13.74 11.31
C VAL A 785 16.12 12.26 11.64
N ASP A 786 16.92 11.54 10.85
CA ASP A 786 17.18 10.11 11.01
C ASP A 786 18.51 9.89 11.75
N LEU A 787 18.47 9.81 13.09
CA LEU A 787 19.68 9.62 13.89
C LEU A 787 20.36 8.25 13.69
N SER A 788 19.74 7.30 12.96
CA SER A 788 20.40 6.03 12.61
C SER A 788 21.45 6.18 11.51
N LYS A 789 21.45 7.30 10.78
CA LYS A 789 22.45 7.69 9.78
C LYS A 789 23.51 8.67 10.29
N VAL A 790 23.38 9.15 11.52
CA VAL A 790 24.35 10.07 12.13
C VAL A 790 25.63 9.31 12.44
N TYR A 791 26.76 9.86 12.00
CA TYR A 791 28.07 9.22 12.13
C TYR A 791 28.58 9.14 13.57
N VAL A 792 28.29 10.17 14.36
CA VAL A 792 28.79 10.39 15.73
C VAL A 792 27.73 11.14 16.55
N THR A 793 27.30 10.57 17.67
CA THR A 793 26.37 11.22 18.62
C THR A 793 27.15 11.90 19.76
N ARG A 794 26.48 12.75 20.55
CA ARG A 794 27.14 13.55 21.59
C ARG A 794 27.76 12.72 22.72
N GLU A 795 27.22 11.51 22.94
CA GLU A 795 27.69 10.51 23.90
C GLU A 795 28.95 9.76 23.44
N ILE A 796 29.24 9.79 22.14
CA ILE A 796 30.43 9.15 21.54
C ILE A 796 31.63 10.10 21.55
N LEU A 797 31.40 11.41 21.54
CA LEU A 797 32.46 12.42 21.64
C LEU A 797 33.13 12.36 23.03
N HIS A 798 34.45 12.49 23.06
CA HIS A 798 35.20 12.56 24.31
C HIS A 798 35.23 14.00 24.85
N TRP A 799 34.72 14.16 26.08
CA TRP A 799 34.50 15.45 26.74
C TRP A 799 35.41 15.60 27.94
N GLU A 800 36.12 16.72 28.03
CA GLU A 800 36.94 17.10 29.18
C GLU A 800 36.71 18.56 29.55
N ASN A 801 37.02 18.96 30.79
CA ASN A 801 36.97 20.37 31.19
C ASN A 801 38.38 20.96 31.10
N PHE A 802 38.62 21.80 30.09
CA PHE A 802 39.97 22.31 29.78
C PHE A 802 40.51 23.30 30.82
N TYR A 803 39.67 23.75 31.75
CA TYR A 803 40.01 24.71 32.81
C TYR A 803 40.34 24.02 34.13
N THR A 804 39.66 22.91 34.46
CA THR A 804 39.80 22.19 35.73
C THR A 804 40.62 20.89 35.62
N ASN A 805 40.65 20.23 34.46
CA ASN A 805 41.51 19.07 34.24
C ASN A 805 42.96 19.53 33.98
N LEU A 806 43.82 19.36 34.99
CA LEU A 806 45.23 19.77 34.95
C LEU A 806 46.04 19.04 33.86
N GLU A 807 45.78 17.75 33.60
CA GLU A 807 46.55 17.01 32.59
C GLU A 807 46.25 17.49 31.16
N VAL A 808 44.98 17.80 30.90
CA VAL A 808 44.51 18.39 29.64
C VAL A 808 45.03 19.80 29.47
N LYS A 809 44.99 20.62 30.53
CA LYS A 809 45.56 21.97 30.53
C LYS A 809 47.06 21.95 30.23
N ASP A 810 47.83 21.10 30.90
CA ASP A 810 49.26 20.90 30.63
C ASP A 810 49.51 20.42 29.18
N ALA A 811 48.63 19.59 28.62
CA ALA A 811 48.73 19.11 27.24
C ALA A 811 48.50 20.24 26.22
N ILE A 812 47.52 21.11 26.49
CA ILE A 812 47.25 22.30 25.68
C ILE A 812 48.41 23.31 25.80
N GLU A 813 48.93 23.56 27.00
CA GLU A 813 50.11 24.43 27.21
C GLU A 813 51.36 23.89 26.51
N ARG A 814 51.59 22.56 26.53
CA ARG A 814 52.65 21.92 25.71
C ARG A 814 52.44 22.16 24.21
N ALA A 815 51.21 22.09 23.71
CA ALA A 815 50.90 22.37 22.31
C ALA A 815 51.20 23.84 21.94
N PHE A 816 50.83 24.81 22.78
CA PHE A 816 51.18 26.22 22.58
C PHE A 816 52.71 26.45 22.60
N ASN A 817 53.41 25.91 23.59
CA ASN A 817 54.86 26.06 23.72
C ASN A 817 55.63 25.46 22.53
N ASN A 818 55.14 24.35 21.97
CA ASN A 818 55.71 23.72 20.79
C ASN A 818 55.15 24.27 19.46
N LYS A 819 54.30 25.31 19.51
CA LYS A 819 53.62 25.91 18.35
C LYS A 819 52.89 24.86 17.50
N LEU A 820 52.10 23.98 18.13
CA LEU A 820 51.30 22.93 17.48
C LEU A 820 49.80 23.27 17.50
N ILE A 821 49.48 24.49 17.10
CA ILE A 821 48.11 24.98 16.95
C ILE A 821 47.77 25.08 15.46
N PHE A 822 46.61 24.58 15.08
CA PHE A 822 46.14 24.46 13.70
C PHE A 822 44.75 25.07 13.58
N GLY A 823 44.40 25.57 12.41
CA GLY A 823 43.04 26.07 12.17
C GLY A 823 42.58 25.84 10.74
N ALA A 824 41.28 25.93 10.52
CA ALA A 824 40.70 25.91 9.18
C ALA A 824 39.55 26.92 9.07
N ILE A 825 39.16 27.24 7.85
CA ILE A 825 37.91 27.93 7.51
C ILE A 825 37.16 27.15 6.43
N ASP A 826 35.83 27.01 6.61
CA ASP A 826 34.91 26.77 5.49
C ASP A 826 34.28 28.13 5.09
N PRO A 827 34.67 28.72 3.93
CA PRO A 827 34.33 30.09 3.58
C PRO A 827 33.01 30.20 2.79
N SER A 828 32.05 30.96 3.32
CA SER A 828 30.74 31.15 2.68
C SER A 828 30.59 32.46 1.90
N LEU A 829 29.70 32.44 0.91
CA LEU A 829 29.33 33.60 0.09
C LEU A 829 28.29 34.49 0.80
N GLY A 830 28.75 35.23 1.82
CA GLY A 830 27.92 36.14 2.61
C GLY A 830 27.24 37.26 1.81
N LYS A 831 26.06 36.98 1.24
CA LYS A 831 25.10 38.02 0.82
C LYS A 831 24.56 38.73 2.05
N LYS A 832 24.39 40.06 1.99
CA LYS A 832 23.88 40.94 3.08
C LYS A 832 22.39 40.72 3.45
N SER A 833 21.91 39.48 3.48
CA SER A 833 20.52 39.12 3.81
C SER A 833 20.45 38.31 5.11
N ARG A 834 19.29 38.31 5.78
CA ARG A 834 18.99 37.42 6.93
C ARG A 834 18.98 35.92 6.59
N LYS A 835 19.26 35.52 5.34
CA LYS A 835 19.36 34.14 4.83
C LYS A 835 20.70 33.86 4.09
N GLY A 836 21.81 34.40 4.60
CA GLY A 836 23.15 33.98 4.13
C GLY A 836 23.65 32.74 4.86
N ASP A 837 24.51 31.96 4.21
CA ASP A 837 25.08 30.72 4.73
C ASP A 837 26.14 31.01 5.82
N TYR A 838 26.32 30.10 6.78
CA TYR A 838 27.31 30.30 7.87
C TYR A 838 28.74 30.16 7.35
N SER A 839 29.72 30.76 8.02
CA SER A 839 31.13 30.44 7.81
C SER A 839 31.67 29.83 9.11
N ALA A 840 32.30 28.67 9.01
CA ALA A 840 32.89 27.95 10.13
C ALA A 840 34.39 28.26 10.22
N ILE A 841 34.89 28.50 11.44
CA ILE A 841 36.32 28.53 11.75
C ILE A 841 36.54 27.58 12.91
N VAL A 842 37.44 26.61 12.75
CA VAL A 842 37.79 25.62 13.78
C VAL A 842 39.25 25.79 14.18
N THR A 843 39.53 25.72 15.49
CA THR A 843 40.86 25.84 16.10
C THR A 843 41.20 24.55 16.85
N LEU A 844 42.32 23.91 16.50
CA LEU A 844 42.79 22.66 17.11
C LEU A 844 44.19 22.83 17.73
N ALA A 845 44.43 22.20 18.88
CA ALA A 845 45.76 22.07 19.49
C ALA A 845 46.17 20.60 19.54
N ARG A 846 47.42 20.28 19.17
CA ARG A 846 47.94 18.91 19.22
C ARG A 846 49.05 18.78 20.27
N ASP A 847 48.86 17.92 21.27
CA ASP A 847 49.91 17.65 22.26
C ASP A 847 51.07 16.87 21.61
N PRO A 848 52.32 17.38 21.64
CA PRO A 848 53.47 16.66 21.08
C PRO A 848 53.79 15.35 21.80
N LYS A 849 53.34 15.17 23.06
CA LYS A 849 53.65 13.99 23.88
C LYS A 849 52.70 12.82 23.60
N SER A 850 51.40 13.05 23.73
CA SER A 850 50.36 12.01 23.56
C SER A 850 49.87 11.85 22.11
N GLY A 851 49.89 12.93 21.33
CA GLY A 851 49.25 12.99 20.02
C GLY A 851 47.75 13.33 20.05
N TYR A 852 47.13 13.48 21.23
CA TYR A 852 45.74 13.96 21.37
C TYR A 852 45.55 15.34 20.72
N ILE A 853 44.34 15.55 20.18
CA ILE A 853 43.93 16.77 19.50
C ILE A 853 42.76 17.40 20.25
N PHE A 854 42.97 18.60 20.77
CA PHE A 854 42.00 19.35 21.58
C PHE A 854 41.30 20.40 20.72
N VAL A 855 39.97 20.38 20.70
CA VAL A 855 39.15 21.33 19.93
C VAL A 855 38.98 22.62 20.71
N LEU A 856 39.93 23.55 20.52
CA LEU A 856 40.00 24.80 21.27
C LEU A 856 38.87 25.78 20.97
N ASP A 857 38.36 25.86 19.74
CA ASP A 857 37.25 26.75 19.38
C ASP A 857 36.55 26.26 18.10
N ILE A 858 35.21 26.44 18.03
CA ILE A 858 34.39 26.29 16.83
C ILE A 858 33.56 27.58 16.71
N ASN A 859 33.64 28.28 15.57
CA ASN A 859 33.13 29.64 15.45
C ASN A 859 32.25 29.88 14.20
N LEU A 860 31.07 29.24 14.21
CA LEU A 860 30.01 29.40 13.21
C LEU A 860 29.37 30.80 13.24
N LYS A 861 29.68 31.64 12.24
CA LYS A 861 29.13 33.00 12.14
C LYS A 861 28.89 33.34 10.68
N ARG A 862 27.77 34.00 10.38
CA ARG A 862 27.52 34.57 9.05
C ARG A 862 28.41 35.80 8.89
N ARG A 863 29.29 35.81 7.89
CA ARG A 863 30.35 36.82 7.72
C ARG A 863 30.47 37.22 6.25
N SER A 864 30.77 38.49 5.99
CA SER A 864 31.32 38.88 4.69
C SER A 864 32.75 38.36 4.52
N VAL A 865 33.30 38.41 3.30
CA VAL A 865 34.70 37.99 3.04
C VAL A 865 35.70 38.79 3.89
N ASP A 866 35.48 40.10 4.07
CA ASP A 866 36.33 40.95 4.91
C ASP A 866 36.22 40.59 6.40
N ASP A 867 35.01 40.29 6.89
CA ASP A 867 34.79 39.83 8.28
C ASP A 867 35.43 38.46 8.54
N GLN A 868 35.47 37.58 7.53
CA GLN A 868 36.18 36.29 7.60
C GLN A 868 37.69 36.53 7.76
N ILE A 869 38.27 37.43 6.96
CA ILE A 869 39.70 37.78 7.04
C ILE A 869 40.06 38.40 8.40
N HIS A 870 39.27 39.36 8.89
CA HIS A 870 39.48 39.95 10.22
C HIS A 870 39.35 38.92 11.35
N ALA A 871 38.38 38.00 11.26
CA ALA A 871 38.24 36.92 12.24
C ALA A 871 39.46 35.99 12.24
N ILE A 872 39.95 35.56 11.06
CA ILE A 872 41.16 34.71 10.95
C ILE A 872 42.38 35.41 11.57
N LEU A 873 42.57 36.71 11.30
CA LEU A 873 43.70 37.47 11.85
C LEU A 873 43.62 37.59 13.38
N ALA A 874 42.46 37.94 13.94
CA ALA A 874 42.25 38.01 15.38
C ALA A 874 42.43 36.64 16.07
N PHE A 875 41.97 35.56 15.43
CA PHE A 875 42.24 34.20 15.91
C PHE A 875 43.71 33.81 15.78
N HIS A 876 44.42 34.23 14.73
CA HIS A 876 45.85 33.96 14.59
C HIS A 876 46.68 34.71 15.63
N GLU A 877 46.34 35.95 15.97
CA GLU A 877 46.99 36.70 17.04
C GLU A 877 46.81 36.01 18.40
N LYS A 878 45.60 35.53 18.69
CA LYS A 878 45.26 34.79 19.91
C LYS A 878 45.92 33.40 19.99
N PHE A 879 45.84 32.63 18.91
CA PHE A 879 46.15 31.19 18.90
C PHE A 879 47.48 30.82 18.23
N LYS A 880 48.09 31.73 17.45
CA LYS A 880 49.42 31.59 16.83
C LYS A 880 49.56 30.31 15.98
N TYR A 881 48.68 30.17 14.99
CA TYR A 881 48.62 29.02 14.10
C TYR A 881 49.97 28.69 13.43
N LYS A 882 50.32 27.40 13.45
CA LYS A 882 51.43 26.81 12.69
C LYS A 882 51.10 26.66 11.21
N LEU A 883 49.87 26.24 10.93
CA LEU A 883 49.27 26.08 9.61
C LEU A 883 47.79 26.42 9.72
N PHE A 884 47.24 27.07 8.70
CA PHE A 884 45.83 27.42 8.59
C PHE A 884 45.27 26.96 7.24
N ALA A 885 44.32 26.03 7.25
CA ALA A 885 43.72 25.47 6.04
C ALA A 885 42.65 26.42 5.46
N VAL A 886 42.66 26.57 4.14
CA VAL A 886 41.61 27.26 3.38
C VAL A 886 41.23 26.38 2.20
N GLU A 887 39.94 26.07 2.04
CA GLU A 887 39.46 25.37 0.84
C GLU A 887 39.56 26.28 -0.40
N THR A 888 39.97 25.72 -1.54
CA THR A 888 40.23 26.48 -2.79
C THR A 888 39.41 26.01 -3.99
N ASN A 889 38.09 25.92 -3.85
CA ASN A 889 37.16 25.74 -4.96
C ASN A 889 36.89 27.07 -5.70
N ALA A 890 37.47 27.24 -6.89
CA ALA A 890 37.26 28.32 -7.88
C ALA A 890 37.17 29.77 -7.35
N PHE A 891 36.06 30.15 -6.70
CA PHE A 891 35.86 31.47 -6.10
C PHE A 891 36.57 31.64 -4.74
N GLN A 892 36.73 30.55 -3.96
CA GLN A 892 37.32 30.61 -2.62
C GLN A 892 38.81 31.04 -2.63
N TYR A 893 39.49 30.93 -3.78
CA TYR A 893 40.83 31.48 -4.02
C TYR A 893 40.95 32.97 -3.63
N VAL A 894 39.87 33.75 -3.84
CA VAL A 894 39.81 35.18 -3.48
C VAL A 894 40.02 35.38 -1.98
N VAL A 895 39.54 34.46 -1.13
CA VAL A 895 39.70 34.54 0.33
C VAL A 895 41.16 34.30 0.72
N ALA A 896 41.80 33.28 0.16
CA ALA A 896 43.22 32.99 0.41
C ALA A 896 44.15 34.10 -0.09
N GLU A 897 43.90 34.66 -1.28
CA GLU A 897 44.67 35.79 -1.82
C GLU A 897 44.47 37.07 -1.01
N SER A 898 43.22 37.39 -0.66
CA SER A 898 42.89 38.59 0.13
C SER A 898 43.44 38.51 1.55
N LEU A 899 43.38 37.34 2.20
CA LEU A 899 44.02 37.09 3.48
C LEU A 899 45.53 37.31 3.41
N ARG A 900 46.21 36.79 2.37
CA ARG A 900 47.66 37.01 2.15
C ARG A 900 47.98 38.49 1.91
N LYS A 901 47.14 39.21 1.17
CA LYS A 901 47.30 40.65 0.94
C LYS A 901 47.15 41.44 2.25
N LYS A 902 46.09 41.20 3.03
CA LYS A 902 45.84 41.87 4.31
C LYS A 902 46.91 41.54 5.36
N SER A 903 47.38 40.29 5.37
CA SER A 903 48.53 39.82 6.17
C SER A 903 49.80 40.65 5.90
N ARG A 904 50.10 40.93 4.62
CA ARG A 904 51.24 41.78 4.22
C ARG A 904 51.05 43.24 4.61
N GLU A 905 49.84 43.79 4.46
CA GLU A 905 49.52 45.18 4.84
C GLU A 905 49.67 45.42 6.36
N LEU A 906 49.32 44.43 7.19
CA LEU A 906 49.35 44.53 8.66
C LEU A 906 50.66 43.99 9.28
N GLY A 907 51.56 43.42 8.49
CA GLY A 907 52.80 42.78 8.99
C GLY A 907 52.60 41.46 9.75
N ILE A 908 51.39 40.87 9.70
CA ILE A 908 51.03 39.64 10.41
C ILE A 908 51.05 38.48 9.41
N TYR A 909 52.01 37.55 9.53
CA TYR A 909 52.12 36.42 8.60
C TYR A 909 51.30 35.20 9.05
N VAL A 910 50.16 34.97 8.40
CA VAL A 910 49.37 33.74 8.58
C VAL A 910 49.88 32.64 7.62
N PRO A 911 50.33 31.47 8.12
CA PRO A 911 50.81 30.36 7.29
C PRO A 911 49.65 29.56 6.68
N VAL A 912 49.18 29.96 5.50
CA VAL A 912 48.02 29.36 4.81
C VAL A 912 48.40 28.13 3.96
N GLU A 913 47.77 26.98 4.20
CA GLU A 913 47.78 25.78 3.33
C GLU A 913 46.48 25.72 2.52
N GLU A 914 46.58 25.68 1.19
CA GLU A 914 45.42 25.58 0.28
C GLU A 914 45.01 24.11 0.12
N ILE A 915 43.72 23.81 0.30
CA ILE A 915 43.17 22.46 0.19
C ILE A 915 42.20 22.37 -0.98
N ASN A 916 42.52 21.52 -1.96
CA ASN A 916 41.61 21.12 -3.03
C ASN A 916 40.94 19.78 -2.68
N ASN A 917 39.62 19.81 -2.50
CA ASN A 917 38.82 18.63 -2.17
C ASN A 917 38.22 18.01 -3.44
N TYR A 918 38.74 16.85 -3.86
CA TYR A 918 38.19 16.05 -4.97
C TYR A 918 37.26 14.92 -4.50
N GLN A 919 37.11 14.73 -3.19
CA GLN A 919 36.28 13.70 -2.57
C GLN A 919 35.01 14.33 -1.99
N ASP A 920 33.93 13.55 -2.02
CA ASP A 920 32.64 13.90 -1.44
C ASP A 920 32.79 14.25 0.06
N LYS A 921 32.10 15.31 0.52
CA LYS A 921 32.10 15.76 1.93
C LYS A 921 31.81 14.60 2.89
N LYS A 922 30.90 13.69 2.52
CA LYS A 922 30.52 12.50 3.29
C LYS A 922 31.72 11.60 3.58
N MET A 923 32.47 11.23 2.55
CA MET A 923 33.67 10.37 2.67
C MET A 923 34.81 11.04 3.44
N ARG A 924 34.90 12.38 3.36
CA ARG A 924 35.90 13.15 4.11
C ARG A 924 35.60 13.12 5.60
N PHE A 925 34.37 13.43 6.01
CA PHE A 925 33.98 13.34 7.43
C PHE A 925 34.09 11.91 7.97
N GLU A 926 33.70 10.89 7.20
CA GLU A 926 33.90 9.47 7.54
C GLU A 926 35.36 9.14 7.95
N SER A 927 36.36 9.82 7.37
CA SER A 927 37.76 9.58 7.70
C SER A 927 38.17 10.03 9.12
N ILE A 928 37.45 10.98 9.73
CA ILE A 928 37.70 11.45 11.10
C ILE A 928 36.86 10.75 12.16
N VAL A 929 35.77 10.06 11.77
CA VAL A 929 34.88 9.31 12.66
C VAL A 929 35.60 8.31 13.60
N PRO A 930 36.65 7.57 13.18
CA PRO A 930 37.40 6.71 14.10
C PRO A 930 38.05 7.49 15.24
N PHE A 931 38.65 8.64 14.94
CA PHE A 931 39.35 9.50 15.91
C PHE A 931 38.41 10.29 16.83
N LEU A 932 37.14 10.46 16.42
CA LEU A 932 36.06 10.94 17.28
C LEU A 932 35.56 9.83 18.23
N LYS A 933 35.59 8.56 17.80
CA LYS A 933 35.12 7.38 18.55
C LYS A 933 36.13 6.81 19.55
N ASP A 934 37.42 6.91 19.26
CA ASP A 934 38.51 6.43 20.13
C ASP A 934 39.00 7.47 21.15
N GLY A 935 38.45 8.69 21.10
CA GLY A 935 38.82 9.80 22.00
C GLY A 935 40.11 10.52 21.61
N THR A 936 40.70 10.28 20.43
CA THR A 936 41.86 11.03 19.93
C THR A 936 41.54 12.52 19.78
N ILE A 937 40.31 12.86 19.43
CA ILE A 937 39.79 14.24 19.38
C ILE A 937 38.97 14.51 20.66
N VAL A 938 39.36 15.54 21.41
CA VAL A 938 38.80 15.91 22.71
C VAL A 938 38.11 17.26 22.64
N PHE A 939 36.91 17.37 23.23
CA PHE A 939 36.08 18.56 23.21
C PHE A 939 35.94 19.19 24.61
N ASP A 940 35.78 20.52 24.64
CA ASP A 940 35.68 21.31 25.87
C ASP A 940 34.23 21.33 26.40
N SER A 941 34.01 20.61 27.49
CA SER A 941 32.72 20.52 28.18
C SER A 941 32.23 21.86 28.75
N GLU A 942 33.14 22.70 29.24
CA GLU A 942 32.82 24.00 29.83
C GLU A 942 32.40 24.99 28.74
N LYS A 943 33.17 25.04 27.66
CA LYS A 943 32.84 25.88 26.49
C LYS A 943 31.58 25.39 25.77
N ASN A 944 31.32 24.09 25.73
CA ASN A 944 30.07 23.56 25.18
C ASN A 944 28.83 23.98 26.00
N ARG A 945 28.96 24.25 27.30
CA ARG A 945 27.90 24.83 28.14
C ARG A 945 27.79 26.35 27.97
N THR A 946 28.91 27.05 27.96
CA THR A 946 28.96 28.53 28.07
C THR A 946 28.98 29.29 26.74
N ASN A 947 29.36 28.66 25.62
CA ASN A 947 29.52 29.31 24.32
C ASN A 947 28.54 28.76 23.28
N GLN A 948 27.50 29.54 22.98
CA GLN A 948 26.46 29.23 22.00
C GLN A 948 27.02 28.84 20.61
N MET A 949 28.12 29.47 20.17
CA MET A 949 28.71 29.20 18.86
C MET A 949 29.42 27.84 18.81
N TYR A 950 30.06 27.48 19.92
CA TYR A 950 30.70 26.18 20.07
C TYR A 950 29.64 25.08 20.16
N ASN A 951 28.60 25.29 20.99
CA ASN A 951 27.48 24.36 21.14
C ASN A 951 26.78 24.08 19.80
N LEU A 952 26.46 25.11 19.01
CA LEU A 952 25.88 24.96 17.67
C LEU A 952 26.82 24.21 16.71
N GLY A 953 28.13 24.41 16.82
CA GLY A 953 29.14 23.69 16.04
C GLY A 953 29.20 22.20 16.35
N ILE A 954 29.03 21.84 17.62
CA ILE A 954 28.87 20.46 18.09
C ILE A 954 27.53 19.88 17.63
N GLU A 955 26.46 20.66 17.65
CA GLU A 955 25.15 20.22 17.14
C GLU A 955 25.22 19.87 15.65
N GLN A 956 25.83 20.70 14.80
CA GLN A 956 26.09 20.37 13.39
C GLN A 956 26.92 19.07 13.25
N ILE A 957 27.97 18.88 14.04
CA ILE A 957 28.78 17.63 14.06
C ILE A 957 27.94 16.41 14.46
N CYS A 958 27.07 16.54 15.47
CA CYS A 958 26.22 15.47 15.98
C CYS A 958 24.91 15.26 15.19
N THR A 959 24.65 16.07 14.16
CA THR A 959 23.49 15.92 13.27
C THR A 959 23.89 15.63 11.82
N PHE A 960 25.18 15.65 11.50
CA PHE A 960 25.69 15.39 10.16
C PHE A 960 25.42 13.95 9.69
N THR A 961 24.79 13.82 8.52
CA THR A 961 24.43 12.54 7.88
C THR A 961 25.10 12.34 6.51
N GLY A 962 25.63 13.42 5.92
CA GLY A 962 26.19 13.43 4.58
C GLY A 962 25.16 13.29 3.46
N GLU A 963 23.85 13.46 3.74
CA GLU A 963 22.76 13.29 2.77
C GLU A 963 21.81 14.51 2.71
N GLN A 964 22.26 15.55 1.99
CA GLN A 964 21.57 16.84 1.85
C GLN A 964 21.31 17.51 3.21
N ASP A 965 22.35 17.63 4.03
CA ASP A 965 22.34 18.46 5.24
C ASP A 965 22.39 19.95 4.82
N SER A 966 21.69 20.84 5.53
CA SER A 966 21.69 22.29 5.28
C SER A 966 22.74 23.06 6.08
N ASP A 967 23.46 22.36 6.95
CA ASP A 967 24.24 22.90 8.05
C ASP A 967 25.51 22.03 8.23
N ASP A 968 26.31 21.94 7.16
CA ASP A 968 27.48 21.05 7.05
C ASP A 968 28.84 21.74 7.26
N ASP A 969 28.85 23.06 7.53
CA ASP A 969 30.06 23.89 7.59
C ASP A 969 31.03 23.46 8.72
N SER A 970 30.52 23.15 9.92
CA SER A 970 31.33 22.73 11.08
C SER A 970 31.97 21.34 10.90
N PRO A 971 31.22 20.28 10.48
CA PRO A 971 31.80 18.99 10.10
C PRO A 971 32.97 19.08 9.11
N ASP A 972 32.80 19.86 8.03
CA ASP A 972 33.80 20.01 6.97
C ASP A 972 35.05 20.77 7.47
N CYS A 973 34.83 21.89 8.16
CA CYS A 973 35.89 22.71 8.74
C CYS A 973 36.72 21.94 9.79
N LEU A 974 36.08 21.11 10.63
CA LEU A 974 36.77 20.26 11.60
C LEU A 974 37.67 19.23 10.90
N GLU A 975 37.19 18.59 9.84
CA GLU A 975 37.96 17.62 9.07
C GLU A 975 39.19 18.28 8.42
N MET A 976 39.02 19.43 7.77
CA MET A 976 40.15 20.18 7.19
C MET A 976 41.20 20.57 8.24
N ALA A 977 40.80 21.05 9.42
CA ALA A 977 41.70 21.38 10.51
C ALA A 977 42.45 20.14 11.04
N PHE A 978 41.75 19.00 11.16
CA PHE A 978 42.35 17.73 11.58
C PHE A 978 43.35 17.21 10.53
N ARG A 979 43.04 17.32 9.23
CA ARG A 979 43.89 16.85 8.13
C ARG A 979 45.27 17.52 8.12
N ILE A 980 45.34 18.83 8.40
CA ILE A 980 46.64 19.55 8.51
C ILE A 980 47.36 19.27 9.84
N ALA A 981 46.63 18.94 10.91
CA ALA A 981 47.22 18.47 12.16
C ALA A 981 47.82 17.04 12.02
N GLN A 982 47.33 16.25 11.06
CA GLN A 982 47.65 14.83 10.86
C GLN A 982 48.62 14.54 9.68
N LYS A 983 49.82 15.13 9.67
CA LYS A 983 50.94 14.68 8.80
C LYS A 983 52.28 14.58 9.57
N PRO A 984 53.16 13.59 9.29
CA PRO A 984 52.92 12.26 8.73
C PRO A 984 53.56 11.15 9.61
N LYS A 985 52.77 10.31 10.31
CA LYS A 985 53.32 9.10 10.96
C LYS A 985 52.35 7.96 11.31
N PHE A 986 51.29 7.76 10.52
CA PHE A 986 50.49 6.53 10.59
C PHE A 986 50.45 5.83 9.23
N LYS A 987 51.13 4.69 9.11
CA LYS A 987 50.89 3.71 8.04
C LYS A 987 49.76 2.80 8.50
N LEU A 988 48.61 2.84 7.83
CA LEU A 988 47.61 1.78 7.93
C LEU A 988 48.22 0.49 7.35
N LEU A 989 48.36 -0.53 8.19
CA LEU A 989 48.70 -1.89 7.76
C LEU A 989 47.42 -2.58 7.29
N THR A 990 47.09 -2.42 6.01
CA THR A 990 46.00 -3.16 5.37
C THR A 990 46.45 -4.60 5.09
N ASN A 991 45.82 -5.57 5.76
CA ASN A 991 46.02 -6.99 5.48
C ASN A 991 45.42 -7.37 4.11
N GLN A 992 46.22 -7.29 3.05
CA GLN A 992 45.93 -8.01 1.81
C GLN A 992 46.45 -9.44 1.90
N ASN A 993 45.58 -10.36 2.37
CA ASN A 993 45.45 -11.77 1.92
C ASN A 993 44.73 -12.62 2.98
N ARG A 994 43.42 -12.83 2.80
CA ARG A 994 42.70 -14.09 3.09
C ARG A 994 41.34 -14.10 2.41
#